data_AF-A0A7Y8IR32-F1
#
_entry.id   AF-A0A7Y8IR32-F1
#
_cell.length_a   1.000
_cell.length_b   1.000
_cell.length_c   1.000
_cell.angle_alpha   90.00
_cell.angle_beta   90.00
_cell.angle_gamma   90.00
#
_symmetry.space_group_name_H-M   'P 1'
#
loop_
_entity.id
_entity.type
_entity.pdbx_description
1 polymer ?
#
loop_
_entity_poly.entity_id
_entity_poly.type
_entity_poly.pdbx_seq_one_letter_code
_entity_poly.pdbx_strand_id
1 'polypeptide(L)'
;MLSERVNRIMLSPTLRISARAAQMRAQGIDVVDFSVGEPDFPTPEAVKRAAKAALDADFTKYTANDGIVELKRAICEKLERENGLHYTPDEVIVSTGAKNSLFNLAMSLFEPGDDILIPAPYWVSYPDQVKVCGANPVFIRTREEEGFKLHPRDLAAAITPNTKALVLNYPCNPTGACYTREELEEIAAICVREQTVVIADEIYEKLLYDGRRFVSIASLGEAIKKLTVVVNGFSKAFSMTGWRLGYAAGPREIIAACSKVQSHNTSNATSFVQKAAVTALKECSMEVERMRQEFERRRNAVVYRLRAIPGISCAQPPGAFYVMPNVSAYLDKEYAGAPIRNTYGLAYYLLKEAHVAVVPGEAFGTDAHVRISFATSLERIEEGCRRIAQALARLEEPRRLRPRALANVVTKVSNYVETRRVTDLATRNELLAECERHLPADSYFEWNAAIAGAVVQLRTSSPHLADFFQENFYPAPLEGELEPHAVLYAVKDVPGREACAFVSLETSSGFLFNTAFYGQVRSLALQLAAEGAARASGALMVHCAVLDVDGAGVLVWGGPGSGRTSLLAQALQRDGVRLVAADAGLVRWGTAAPVVDLVERKLYLKAKGARAVGEIEKVLERSKLENIVTDRVACHVDHPDDTCPLDRGASACLEASTKGRIMFDPYWLGGGRRHVRRTVPRVSVFLAADPVLPLVQELQPREAARLLASGTLPGAQGKPVPFLNPHLAGLDSAREDFLRAQHERLFAATRVVLLNTTLGAKDALAARLVELAR
;
A
#
# COMPACT_ATOMS: atom_id res chain seq x y z
N MET A 1 -25.68 -5.16 -2.08
CA MET A 1 -25.51 -3.69 -2.13
C MET A 1 -25.08 -3.19 -0.76
N LEU A 2 -23.83 -2.76 -0.61
CA LEU A 2 -23.31 -2.11 0.60
C LEU A 2 -23.05 -0.62 0.30
N SER A 3 -23.03 0.23 1.33
CA SER A 3 -22.74 1.65 1.13
C SER A 3 -21.29 1.88 0.75
N GLU A 4 -21.02 2.94 -0.02
CA GLU A 4 -19.65 3.30 -0.44
C GLU A 4 -18.70 3.50 0.75
N ARG A 5 -19.22 4.03 1.87
CA ARG A 5 -18.46 4.21 3.12
C ARG A 5 -17.93 2.88 3.68
N VAL A 6 -18.72 1.80 3.59
CA VAL A 6 -18.30 0.47 4.03
C VAL A 6 -17.24 -0.12 3.11
N ASN A 7 -17.32 0.15 1.80
CA ASN A 7 -16.33 -0.34 0.82
C ASN A 7 -14.98 0.39 0.92
N ARG A 8 -14.92 1.56 1.58
CA ARG A 8 -13.69 2.35 1.77
C ARG A 8 -12.82 1.89 2.95
N ILE A 9 -13.35 1.06 3.84
CA ILE A 9 -12.64 0.59 5.03
C ILE A 9 -12.22 -0.87 4.88
N MET A 10 -11.05 -1.19 5.45
CA MET A 10 -10.55 -2.56 5.44
C MET A 10 -10.93 -3.28 6.73
N LEU A 11 -11.10 -4.60 6.66
CA LEU A 11 -11.13 -5.41 7.89
C LEU A 11 -9.78 -5.31 8.59
N SER A 12 -9.80 -5.11 9.91
CA SER A 12 -8.58 -4.96 10.70
C SER A 12 -7.66 -6.19 10.55
N PRO A 13 -6.42 -6.04 10.05
CA PRO A 13 -5.50 -7.16 9.88
C PRO A 13 -5.18 -7.93 11.18
N THR A 14 -5.24 -7.25 12.34
CA THR A 14 -5.04 -7.89 13.65
C THR A 14 -6.03 -9.02 13.90
N LEU A 15 -7.28 -8.90 13.42
CA LEU A 15 -8.32 -9.88 13.67
C LEU A 15 -8.02 -11.24 13.03
N ARG A 16 -7.34 -11.26 11.87
CA ARG A 16 -7.02 -12.51 11.15
C ARG A 16 -6.01 -13.36 11.92
N ILE A 17 -4.96 -12.75 12.47
CA ILE A 17 -3.93 -13.45 13.23
C ILE A 17 -4.50 -13.92 14.57
N SER A 18 -5.22 -13.06 15.29
CA SER A 18 -5.84 -13.43 16.56
C SER A 18 -6.88 -14.56 16.40
N ALA A 19 -7.69 -14.53 15.33
CA ALA A 19 -8.63 -15.60 15.03
C ALA A 19 -7.93 -16.94 14.75
N ARG A 20 -6.83 -16.94 13.99
CA ARG A 20 -6.05 -18.15 13.72
C ARG A 20 -5.37 -18.69 14.99
N ALA A 21 -4.81 -17.81 15.82
CA ALA A 21 -4.23 -18.19 17.10
C ALA A 21 -5.29 -18.80 18.04
N ALA A 22 -6.49 -18.23 18.10
CA ALA A 22 -7.61 -18.78 18.87
C ALA A 22 -8.04 -20.16 18.34
N GLN A 23 -8.11 -20.35 17.02
CA GLN A 23 -8.41 -21.64 16.40
C GLN A 23 -7.37 -22.70 16.76
N MET A 24 -6.07 -22.36 16.72
CA MET A 24 -4.99 -23.27 17.10
C MET A 24 -5.07 -23.66 18.58
N ARG A 25 -5.38 -22.70 19.47
CA ARG A 25 -5.63 -23.01 20.89
C ARG A 25 -6.83 -23.94 21.09
N ALA A 26 -7.91 -23.74 20.35
CA ALA A 26 -9.08 -24.61 20.38
C ALA A 26 -8.77 -26.05 19.91
N GLN A 27 -7.70 -26.22 19.11
CA GLN A 27 -7.17 -27.51 18.69
C GLN A 27 -6.17 -28.11 19.70
N GLY A 28 -6.00 -27.49 20.87
CA GLY A 28 -5.06 -27.95 21.91
C GLY A 28 -3.60 -27.54 21.69
N ILE A 29 -3.32 -26.66 20.72
CA ILE A 29 -1.95 -26.17 20.46
C ILE A 29 -1.62 -25.03 21.43
N ASP A 30 -0.50 -25.13 22.15
CA ASP A 30 -0.02 -24.06 23.01
C ASP A 30 0.56 -22.90 22.18
N VAL A 31 -0.22 -21.83 22.04
CA VAL A 31 0.15 -20.61 21.29
C VAL A 31 0.44 -19.44 22.23
N VAL A 32 1.66 -18.88 22.14
CA VAL A 32 2.02 -17.62 22.79
C VAL A 32 1.43 -16.47 22.00
N ASP A 33 0.54 -15.70 22.61
CA ASP A 33 -0.22 -14.66 21.92
C ASP A 33 0.24 -13.25 22.32
N PHE A 34 1.06 -12.63 21.49
CA PHE A 34 1.48 -11.24 21.62
C PHE A 34 0.64 -10.29 20.75
N SER A 35 -0.45 -10.77 20.15
CA SER A 35 -1.30 -9.97 19.26
C SER A 35 -2.35 -9.14 20.01
N VAL A 36 -2.67 -9.50 21.26
CA VAL A 36 -3.75 -8.88 22.02
C VAL A 36 -3.24 -7.69 22.84
N GLY A 37 -3.92 -6.55 22.72
CA GLY A 37 -3.60 -5.32 23.46
C GLY A 37 -4.45 -5.16 24.73
N GLU A 38 -4.51 -6.18 25.58
CA GLU A 38 -5.33 -6.23 26.80
C GLU A 38 -4.45 -6.52 28.00
N PRO A 39 -4.53 -5.75 29.10
CA PRO A 39 -3.90 -6.12 30.36
C PRO A 39 -4.40 -7.48 30.85
N ASP A 40 -3.48 -8.34 31.30
CA ASP A 40 -3.75 -9.66 31.88
C ASP A 40 -4.18 -9.60 33.36
N PHE A 41 -4.21 -8.41 33.95
CA PHE A 41 -4.67 -8.18 35.32
C PHE A 41 -6.20 -8.26 35.42
N PRO A 42 -6.76 -8.74 36.54
CA PRO A 42 -8.18 -8.58 36.78
C PRO A 42 -8.53 -7.10 36.95
N THR A 43 -9.76 -6.72 36.59
CA THR A 43 -10.32 -5.42 36.99
C THR A 43 -10.22 -5.25 38.52
N PRO A 44 -9.83 -4.07 39.05
CA PRO A 44 -9.74 -3.84 40.49
C PRO A 44 -11.03 -4.21 41.25
N GLU A 45 -10.88 -4.79 42.43
CA GLU A 45 -12.02 -5.30 43.21
C GLU A 45 -12.99 -4.19 43.64
N ALA A 46 -12.49 -2.98 43.93
CA ALA A 46 -13.34 -1.82 44.24
C ALA A 46 -14.30 -1.49 43.07
N VAL A 47 -13.81 -1.54 41.83
CA VAL A 47 -14.61 -1.33 40.62
C VAL A 47 -15.66 -2.42 40.45
N LYS A 48 -15.30 -3.70 40.67
CA LYS A 48 -16.26 -4.81 40.63
C LYS A 48 -17.35 -4.68 41.68
N ARG A 49 -17.01 -4.29 42.92
CA ARG A 49 -17.99 -4.05 43.98
C ARG A 49 -18.91 -2.88 43.65
N ALA A 50 -18.39 -1.79 43.12
CA ALA A 50 -19.19 -0.64 42.70
C ALA A 50 -20.18 -1.01 41.58
N ALA A 51 -19.75 -1.83 40.62
CA ALA A 51 -20.63 -2.34 39.58
C ALA A 51 -21.76 -3.23 40.15
N LYS A 52 -21.41 -4.15 41.07
CA LYS A 52 -22.39 -5.00 41.76
C LYS A 52 -23.39 -4.18 42.56
N ALA A 53 -22.92 -3.23 43.36
CA ALA A 53 -23.80 -2.33 44.12
C ALA A 53 -24.74 -1.51 43.21
N ALA A 54 -24.26 -1.07 42.04
CA ALA A 54 -25.10 -0.39 41.06
C ALA A 54 -26.16 -1.33 40.44
N LEU A 55 -25.84 -2.61 40.24
CA LEU A 55 -26.80 -3.62 39.80
C LEU A 55 -27.83 -3.93 40.91
N ASP A 56 -27.38 -4.12 42.15
CA ASP A 56 -28.23 -4.38 43.32
C ASP A 56 -29.18 -3.20 43.60
N ALA A 57 -28.77 -1.98 43.25
CA ALA A 57 -29.57 -0.76 43.35
C ALA A 57 -30.43 -0.46 42.09
N ASP A 58 -30.57 -1.42 41.18
CA ASP A 58 -31.35 -1.29 39.93
C ASP A 58 -30.94 -0.11 39.04
N PHE A 59 -29.65 0.29 39.06
CA PHE A 59 -29.12 1.35 38.20
C PHE A 59 -28.90 0.86 36.76
N THR A 60 -29.98 0.38 36.12
CA THR A 60 -30.02 -0.36 34.85
C THR A 60 -30.78 0.37 33.75
N LYS A 61 -31.30 1.58 34.03
CA LYS A 61 -32.07 2.39 33.07
C LYS A 61 -31.17 3.31 32.26
N TYR A 62 -31.75 3.97 31.24
CA TYR A 62 -31.07 5.00 30.47
C TYR A 62 -30.50 6.09 31.37
N THR A 63 -29.32 6.58 31.02
CA THR A 63 -28.70 7.76 31.64
C THR A 63 -28.69 8.92 30.64
N ALA A 64 -28.17 10.07 31.04
CA ALA A 64 -27.83 11.11 30.08
C ALA A 64 -26.91 10.53 28.99
N ASN A 65 -27.17 10.92 27.74
CA ASN A 65 -26.50 10.39 26.55
C ASN A 65 -24.97 10.55 26.61
N ASP A 66 -24.52 11.67 27.14
CA ASP A 66 -23.12 12.06 27.31
C ASP A 66 -22.49 11.61 28.65
N GLY A 67 -23.25 10.87 29.46
CA GLY A 67 -22.81 10.27 30.71
C GLY A 67 -23.42 10.90 31.97
N ILE A 68 -23.40 10.16 33.07
CA ILE A 68 -23.91 10.62 34.37
C ILE A 68 -23.07 11.80 34.89
N VAL A 69 -23.74 12.82 35.45
CA VAL A 69 -23.10 14.03 35.97
C VAL A 69 -21.97 13.72 36.94
N GLU A 70 -22.16 12.71 37.80
CA GLU A 70 -21.16 12.25 38.76
C GLU A 70 -19.85 11.80 38.10
N LEU A 71 -19.92 11.03 37.01
CA LEU A 71 -18.75 10.55 36.28
C LEU A 71 -18.08 11.69 35.52
N LYS A 72 -18.87 12.59 34.90
CA LYS A 72 -18.32 13.75 34.19
C LYS A 72 -17.54 14.65 35.16
N ARG A 73 -18.07 14.89 36.37
CA ARG A 73 -17.34 15.60 37.45
C ARG A 73 -16.07 14.88 37.87
N ALA A 74 -16.12 13.57 38.09
CA ALA A 74 -14.93 12.78 38.44
C ALA A 74 -13.85 12.82 37.34
N ILE A 75 -14.26 12.87 36.06
CA ILE A 75 -13.34 13.06 34.93
C ILE A 75 -12.72 14.46 34.96
N CYS A 76 -13.50 15.52 35.18
CA CYS A 76 -12.97 16.89 35.34
C CYS A 76 -11.96 16.97 36.49
N GLU A 77 -12.32 16.44 37.67
CA GLU A 77 -11.43 16.38 38.85
C GLU A 77 -10.13 15.62 38.56
N LYS A 78 -10.21 14.52 37.78
CA LYS A 78 -9.05 13.75 37.35
C LYS A 78 -8.16 14.55 36.41
N LEU A 79 -8.74 15.20 35.40
CA LEU A 79 -8.01 15.98 34.40
C LEU A 79 -7.32 17.19 35.05
N GLU A 80 -7.95 17.84 36.02
CA GLU A 80 -7.36 18.92 36.79
C GLU A 80 -6.21 18.40 37.66
N ARG A 81 -6.46 17.37 38.48
CA ARG A 81 -5.47 16.82 39.42
C ARG A 81 -4.24 16.25 38.73
N GLU A 82 -4.41 15.60 37.59
CA GLU A 82 -3.36 14.78 36.99
C GLU A 82 -2.73 15.38 35.74
N ASN A 83 -3.48 16.22 35.01
CA ASN A 83 -3.04 16.81 33.74
C ASN A 83 -2.99 18.34 33.81
N GLY A 84 -3.44 18.97 34.90
CA GLY A 84 -3.53 20.43 35.02
C GLY A 84 -4.59 21.04 34.08
N LEU A 85 -5.62 20.28 33.74
CA LEU A 85 -6.65 20.66 32.76
C LEU A 85 -7.98 20.97 33.43
N HIS A 86 -8.44 22.22 33.31
CA HIS A 86 -9.75 22.64 33.81
C HIS A 86 -10.80 22.51 32.71
N TYR A 87 -11.76 21.61 32.90
CA TYR A 87 -12.94 21.46 32.04
C TYR A 87 -14.22 21.47 32.88
N THR A 88 -15.32 21.95 32.32
CA THR A 88 -16.64 21.78 32.92
C THR A 88 -17.31 20.49 32.45
N PRO A 89 -18.32 19.95 33.16
CA PRO A 89 -18.97 18.70 32.76
C PRO A 89 -19.49 18.73 31.31
N ASP A 90 -20.06 19.83 30.84
CA ASP A 90 -20.53 20.01 29.46
C ASP A 90 -19.42 20.04 28.38
N GLU A 91 -18.15 20.09 28.78
CA GLU A 91 -16.97 19.91 27.92
C GLU A 91 -16.45 18.46 27.92
N VAL A 92 -17.21 17.52 28.51
CA VAL A 92 -16.88 16.10 28.59
C VAL A 92 -18.01 15.26 27.98
N ILE A 93 -17.65 14.18 27.28
CA ILE A 93 -18.58 13.13 26.83
C ILE A 93 -18.04 11.76 27.22
N VAL A 94 -18.91 10.91 27.76
CA VAL A 94 -18.65 9.49 28.04
C VAL A 94 -19.22 8.63 26.93
N SER A 95 -18.42 7.68 26.43
CA SER A 95 -18.73 6.86 25.25
C SER A 95 -18.48 5.37 25.51
N THR A 96 -18.93 4.52 24.58
CA THR A 96 -18.76 3.05 24.64
C THR A 96 -17.32 2.63 24.27
N GLY A 97 -16.37 3.09 25.09
CA GLY A 97 -14.92 2.96 24.89
C GLY A 97 -14.32 4.11 24.08
N ALA A 98 -13.01 4.35 24.26
CA ALA A 98 -12.28 5.42 23.57
C ALA A 98 -12.35 5.29 22.03
N LYS A 99 -12.46 4.08 21.49
CA LYS A 99 -12.70 3.85 20.05
C LYS A 99 -13.98 4.52 19.55
N ASN A 100 -15.04 4.52 20.36
CA ASN A 100 -16.29 5.20 20.03
C ASN A 100 -16.14 6.72 20.19
N SER A 101 -15.39 7.20 21.19
CA SER A 101 -15.04 8.64 21.27
C SER A 101 -14.32 9.13 20.03
N LEU A 102 -13.30 8.40 19.55
CA LEU A 102 -12.59 8.72 18.29
C LEU A 102 -13.51 8.66 17.07
N PHE A 103 -14.41 7.67 17.01
CA PHE A 103 -15.38 7.56 15.91
C PHE A 103 -16.37 8.72 15.91
N ASN A 104 -16.88 9.12 17.08
CA ASN A 104 -17.78 10.26 17.21
C ASN A 104 -17.07 11.56 16.77
N LEU A 105 -15.79 11.72 17.12
CA LEU A 105 -14.97 12.85 16.66
C LEU A 105 -14.81 12.86 15.16
N ALA A 106 -14.45 11.71 14.56
CA ALA A 106 -14.32 11.60 13.11
C ALA A 106 -15.63 11.98 12.40
N MET A 107 -16.77 11.45 12.86
CA MET A 107 -18.09 11.76 12.30
C MET A 107 -18.57 13.19 12.56
N SER A 108 -18.03 13.87 13.57
CA SER A 108 -18.42 15.24 13.93
C SER A 108 -17.53 16.31 13.29
N LEU A 109 -16.29 15.96 12.94
CA LEU A 109 -15.27 16.92 12.49
C LEU A 109 -14.90 16.78 11.01
N PHE A 110 -14.96 15.58 10.45
CA PHE A 110 -14.35 15.29 9.15
C PHE A 110 -15.39 15.30 8.04
N GLU A 111 -15.06 16.02 6.97
CA GLU A 111 -15.82 16.09 5.74
C GLU A 111 -15.03 15.50 4.56
N PRO A 112 -15.70 15.12 3.45
CA PRO A 112 -15.02 14.74 2.23
C PRO A 112 -14.08 15.85 1.74
N GLY A 113 -12.80 15.50 1.53
CA GLY A 113 -11.76 16.43 1.10
C GLY A 113 -10.85 16.94 2.22
N ASP A 114 -11.22 16.75 3.50
CA ASP A 114 -10.35 17.07 4.63
C ASP A 114 -9.14 16.13 4.69
N ASP A 115 -7.97 16.70 4.94
CA ASP A 115 -6.73 15.96 5.19
C ASP A 115 -6.52 15.79 6.71
N ILE A 116 -6.39 14.53 7.16
CA ILE A 116 -6.16 14.18 8.55
C ILE A 116 -4.76 13.61 8.71
N LEU A 117 -3.90 14.34 9.42
CA LEU A 117 -2.50 13.98 9.63
C LEU A 117 -2.37 12.87 10.67
N ILE A 118 -1.68 11.78 10.31
CA ILE A 118 -1.48 10.60 11.16
C ILE A 118 0.00 10.18 11.14
N PRO A 119 0.75 10.35 12.25
CA PRO A 119 2.11 9.85 12.35
C PRO A 119 2.15 8.31 12.26
N ALA A 120 3.02 7.77 11.39
CA ALA A 120 3.26 6.34 11.25
C ALA A 120 4.57 5.94 11.94
N PRO A 121 4.62 4.85 12.72
CA PRO A 121 3.56 3.84 12.87
C PRO A 121 2.35 4.30 13.71
N TYR A 122 1.14 3.91 13.30
CA TYR A 122 -0.13 4.35 13.89
C TYR A 122 -1.00 3.19 14.38
N TRP A 123 -1.97 3.46 15.26
CA TRP A 123 -2.99 2.46 15.58
C TRP A 123 -3.94 2.22 14.41
N VAL A 124 -4.14 0.94 14.08
CA VAL A 124 -4.80 0.45 12.85
C VAL A 124 -6.18 1.05 12.55
N SER A 125 -6.90 1.57 13.55
CA SER A 125 -8.25 2.10 13.34
C SER A 125 -8.29 3.57 12.94
N TYR A 126 -7.24 4.37 13.20
CA TYR A 126 -7.27 5.79 12.84
C TYR A 126 -7.52 6.02 11.34
N PRO A 127 -6.80 5.35 10.41
CA PRO A 127 -6.99 5.62 8.98
C PRO A 127 -8.38 5.23 8.49
N ASP A 128 -8.93 4.12 8.98
CA ASP A 128 -10.24 3.65 8.54
C ASP A 128 -11.39 4.49 9.14
N GLN A 129 -11.22 5.04 10.35
CA GLN A 129 -12.16 6.04 10.89
C GLN A 129 -12.14 7.35 10.11
N VAL A 130 -11.00 7.72 9.50
CA VAL A 130 -10.94 8.86 8.58
C VAL A 130 -11.65 8.53 7.25
N LYS A 131 -11.33 7.37 6.66
CA LYS A 131 -11.89 6.96 5.36
C LYS A 131 -13.41 6.78 5.36
N VAL A 132 -14.00 6.28 6.45
CA VAL A 132 -15.45 6.07 6.54
C VAL A 132 -16.24 7.38 6.49
N CYS A 133 -15.63 8.49 6.92
CA CYS A 133 -16.18 9.84 6.82
C CYS A 133 -15.97 10.46 5.42
N GLY A 134 -15.18 9.83 4.56
CA GLY A 134 -14.83 10.35 3.24
C GLY A 134 -13.61 11.27 3.20
N ALA A 135 -12.97 11.52 4.35
CA ALA A 135 -11.75 12.30 4.48
C ALA A 135 -10.49 11.48 4.11
N ASN A 136 -9.36 12.18 3.97
CA ASN A 136 -8.09 11.62 3.52
C ASN A 136 -7.13 11.41 4.70
N PRO A 137 -6.71 10.17 5.01
CA PRO A 137 -5.62 9.95 5.95
C PRO A 137 -4.27 10.29 5.28
N VAL A 138 -3.56 11.27 5.82
CA VAL A 138 -2.23 11.70 5.37
C VAL A 138 -1.17 11.22 6.36
N PHE A 139 -0.32 10.30 5.92
CA PHE A 139 0.65 9.64 6.79
C PHE A 139 1.97 10.40 6.88
N ILE A 140 2.44 10.68 8.11
CA ILE A 140 3.75 11.28 8.37
C ILE A 140 4.69 10.19 8.89
N ARG A 141 5.70 9.79 8.11
CA ARG A 141 6.60 8.70 8.49
C ARG A 141 7.59 9.14 9.58
N THR A 142 7.58 8.45 10.71
CA THR A 142 8.58 8.58 11.78
C THR A 142 9.66 7.50 11.66
N ARG A 143 10.73 7.63 12.45
CA ARG A 143 11.96 6.83 12.36
C ARG A 143 12.29 6.14 13.69
N GLU A 144 12.78 4.89 13.65
CA GLU A 144 13.12 4.13 14.88
C GLU A 144 14.26 4.81 15.64
N GLU A 145 15.27 5.29 14.92
CA GLU A 145 16.44 5.99 15.46
C GLU A 145 16.09 7.31 16.17
N GLU A 146 14.93 7.90 15.86
CA GLU A 146 14.38 9.08 16.54
C GLU A 146 13.29 8.71 17.57
N GLY A 147 13.15 7.43 17.90
CA GLY A 147 12.20 6.91 18.88
C GLY A 147 10.74 6.91 18.40
N PHE A 148 10.51 6.89 17.09
CA PHE A 148 9.18 6.97 16.44
C PHE A 148 8.37 8.21 16.81
N LYS A 149 9.04 9.32 17.13
CA LYS A 149 8.39 10.60 17.46
C LYS A 149 8.11 11.41 16.18
N LEU A 150 6.99 12.13 16.17
CA LEU A 150 6.69 13.15 15.17
C LEU A 150 7.62 14.34 15.39
N HIS A 151 8.42 14.70 14.37
CA HIS A 151 9.25 15.89 14.43
C HIS A 151 8.48 17.12 13.91
N PRO A 152 8.61 18.30 14.54
CA PRO A 152 7.96 19.54 14.10
C PRO A 152 8.16 19.91 12.63
N ARG A 153 9.38 19.70 12.09
CA ARG A 153 9.69 19.85 10.65
C ARG A 153 8.81 18.98 9.75
N ASP A 154 8.55 17.73 10.15
CA ASP A 154 7.79 16.77 9.36
C ASP A 154 6.29 17.10 9.44
N LEU A 155 5.83 17.60 10.60
CA LEU A 155 4.48 18.13 10.76
C LEU A 155 4.24 19.37 9.88
N ALA A 156 5.11 20.37 9.96
CA ALA A 156 4.98 21.60 9.19
C ALA A 156 4.97 21.33 7.68
N ALA A 157 5.78 20.38 7.20
CA ALA A 157 5.83 19.99 5.79
C ALA A 157 4.57 19.24 5.31
N ALA A 158 3.82 18.62 6.22
CA ALA A 158 2.63 17.85 5.90
C ALA A 158 1.34 18.69 5.87
N ILE A 159 1.36 19.88 6.47
CA ILE A 159 0.19 20.76 6.55
C ILE A 159 -0.11 21.37 5.18
N THR A 160 -1.38 21.32 4.80
CA THR A 160 -1.97 21.85 3.57
C THR A 160 -3.17 22.73 3.91
N PRO A 161 -3.71 23.55 2.97
CA PRO A 161 -4.96 24.26 3.18
C PRO A 161 -6.17 23.37 3.50
N ASN A 162 -6.11 22.07 3.18
CA ASN A 162 -7.15 21.09 3.49
C ASN A 162 -6.93 20.40 4.84
N THR A 163 -5.84 20.68 5.54
CA THR A 163 -5.53 20.02 6.81
C THR A 163 -6.53 20.43 7.87
N LYS A 164 -7.27 19.43 8.37
CA LYS A 164 -8.31 19.64 9.38
C LYS A 164 -7.84 19.29 10.78
N ALA A 165 -7.14 18.15 10.92
CA ALA A 165 -6.73 17.65 12.22
C ALA A 165 -5.43 16.85 12.18
N LEU A 166 -4.74 16.83 13.32
CA LEU A 166 -3.64 15.93 13.66
C LEU A 166 -4.13 14.90 14.69
N VAL A 167 -3.97 13.61 14.41
CA VAL A 167 -4.14 12.54 15.40
C VAL A 167 -2.80 12.29 16.09
N LEU A 168 -2.71 12.61 17.37
CA LEU A 168 -1.50 12.44 18.17
C LEU A 168 -1.76 11.42 19.29
N ASN A 169 -1.12 10.25 19.20
CA ASN A 169 -1.24 9.19 20.21
C ASN A 169 0.07 9.00 20.97
N TYR A 170 0.04 9.24 22.28
CA TYR A 170 1.22 9.22 23.14
C TYR A 170 0.79 8.96 24.61
N PRO A 171 1.31 7.93 25.30
CA PRO A 171 2.17 6.86 24.77
C PRO A 171 1.55 6.12 23.58
N CYS A 172 2.35 5.90 22.53
CA CYS A 172 1.86 5.44 21.24
C CYS A 172 1.57 3.91 21.20
N ASN A 173 0.48 3.51 20.56
CA ASN A 173 0.31 2.18 20.00
C ASN A 173 0.52 2.27 18.49
N PRO A 174 1.58 1.65 17.92
CA PRO A 174 2.25 0.44 18.43
C PRO A 174 3.64 0.63 19.08
N THR A 175 4.19 1.85 19.12
CA THR A 175 5.64 2.05 19.36
C THR A 175 6.04 2.29 20.81
N GLY A 176 5.08 2.66 21.66
CA GLY A 176 5.32 3.14 23.02
C GLY A 176 5.93 4.55 23.09
N ALA A 177 6.10 5.24 21.96
CA ALA A 177 6.69 6.57 21.88
C ALA A 177 5.93 7.57 22.76
N CYS A 178 6.68 8.42 23.46
CA CYS A 178 6.19 9.49 24.32
C CYS A 178 6.93 10.78 23.96
N TYR A 179 6.35 11.92 24.31
CA TYR A 179 6.94 13.23 24.06
C TYR A 179 7.32 13.90 25.37
N THR A 180 8.38 14.68 25.34
CA THR A 180 8.74 15.65 26.37
C THR A 180 7.83 16.89 26.27
N ARG A 181 7.88 17.75 27.29
CA ARG A 181 7.12 19.01 27.27
C ARG A 181 7.57 19.89 26.10
N GLU A 182 8.87 20.00 25.91
CA GLU A 182 9.50 20.86 24.91
C GLU A 182 9.12 20.41 23.49
N GLU A 183 9.14 19.10 23.23
CA GLU A 183 8.71 18.53 21.95
C GLU A 183 7.21 18.79 21.67
N LEU A 184 6.35 18.70 22.69
CA LEU A 184 4.93 19.01 22.55
C LEU A 184 4.67 20.51 22.37
N GLU A 185 5.48 21.38 22.97
CA GLU A 185 5.39 22.84 22.79
C GLU A 185 5.68 23.24 21.34
N GLU A 186 6.67 22.62 20.69
CA GLU A 186 6.95 22.85 19.27
C GLU A 186 5.81 22.36 18.36
N ILE A 187 5.24 21.19 18.65
CA ILE A 187 4.06 20.67 17.92
C ILE A 187 2.84 21.59 18.13
N ALA A 188 2.57 21.99 19.37
CA ALA A 188 1.47 22.86 19.73
C ALA A 188 1.57 24.23 19.04
N ALA A 189 2.77 24.80 18.97
CA ALA A 189 3.01 26.07 18.29
C ALA A 189 2.63 26.02 16.80
N ILE A 190 2.93 24.90 16.12
CA ILE A 190 2.53 24.68 14.73
C ILE A 190 1.01 24.55 14.65
N CYS A 191 0.38 23.70 15.47
CA CYS A 191 -1.07 23.50 15.42
C CYS A 191 -1.85 24.79 15.69
N VAL A 192 -1.39 25.63 16.63
CA VAL A 192 -2.00 26.95 16.90
C VAL A 192 -1.84 27.88 15.72
N ARG A 193 -0.64 27.96 15.13
CA ARG A 193 -0.37 28.84 13.97
C ARG A 193 -1.24 28.47 12.78
N GLU A 194 -1.38 27.17 12.50
CA GLU A 194 -2.10 26.65 11.34
C GLU A 194 -3.59 26.33 11.63
N GLN A 195 -4.09 26.68 12.83
CA GLN A 195 -5.48 26.40 13.27
C GLN A 195 -5.89 24.92 13.09
N THR A 196 -4.95 24.01 13.29
CA THR A 196 -5.16 22.56 13.15
C THR A 196 -5.68 21.96 14.45
N VAL A 197 -6.79 21.22 14.39
CA VAL A 197 -7.34 20.51 15.56
C VAL A 197 -6.43 19.35 15.96
N VAL A 198 -6.15 19.19 17.25
CA VAL A 198 -5.40 18.04 17.78
C VAL A 198 -6.36 17.05 18.42
N ILE A 199 -6.41 15.83 17.89
CA ILE A 199 -7.05 14.69 18.55
C ILE A 199 -5.96 13.98 19.35
N ALA A 200 -5.89 14.28 20.64
CA ALA A 200 -4.89 13.73 21.55
C ALA A 200 -5.41 12.42 22.16
N ASP A 201 -4.99 11.28 21.62
CA ASP A 201 -5.29 9.97 22.20
C ASP A 201 -4.28 9.64 23.30
N GLU A 202 -4.70 9.91 24.54
CA GLU A 202 -3.90 9.82 25.76
C GLU A 202 -4.25 8.57 26.58
N ILE A 203 -4.89 7.56 25.97
CA ILE A 203 -5.40 6.35 26.66
C ILE A 203 -4.36 5.55 27.47
N TYR A 204 -3.07 5.75 27.18
CA TYR A 204 -1.94 5.09 27.86
C TYR A 204 -1.22 5.99 28.87
N GLU A 205 -1.73 7.19 29.21
CA GLU A 205 -1.04 8.18 30.06
C GLU A 205 -0.51 7.64 31.41
N LYS A 206 -1.17 6.62 31.98
CA LYS A 206 -0.80 5.99 33.26
C LYS A 206 0.32 4.95 33.12
N LEU A 207 0.61 4.51 31.90
CA LEU A 207 1.58 3.47 31.62
C LEU A 207 2.84 4.11 31.07
N LEU A 208 3.53 4.83 31.95
CA LEU A 208 4.83 5.46 31.71
C LEU A 208 5.91 4.79 32.55
N TYR A 209 7.13 4.81 32.03
CA TYR A 209 8.28 4.13 32.61
C TYR A 209 9.43 5.08 32.87
N ASP A 210 10.44 4.60 33.59
CA ASP A 210 11.70 5.29 33.86
C ASP A 210 11.50 6.62 34.61
N GLY A 211 10.48 6.67 35.48
CA GLY A 211 10.14 7.86 36.27
C GLY A 211 9.58 9.04 35.45
N ARG A 212 9.24 8.82 34.18
CA ARG A 212 8.67 9.87 33.31
C ARG A 212 7.33 10.36 33.82
N ARG A 213 7.08 11.65 33.62
CA ARG A 213 5.79 12.29 33.88
C ARG A 213 5.06 12.53 32.57
N PHE A 214 3.75 12.29 32.57
CA PHE A 214 2.90 12.59 31.43
C PHE A 214 2.67 14.09 31.33
N VAL A 215 2.62 14.61 30.11
CA VAL A 215 2.24 16.01 29.82
C VAL A 215 1.19 15.94 28.73
N SER A 216 -0.02 16.42 28.98
CA SER A 216 -1.03 16.56 27.93
C SER A 216 -0.73 17.81 27.10
N ILE A 217 -0.80 17.72 25.78
CA ILE A 217 -0.61 18.86 24.87
C ILE A 217 -1.62 19.99 25.15
N ALA A 218 -2.83 19.65 25.60
CA ALA A 218 -3.85 20.62 25.98
C ALA A 218 -3.43 21.45 27.22
N SER A 219 -2.48 20.97 28.03
CA SER A 219 -2.01 21.65 29.24
C SER A 219 -0.96 22.74 28.96
N LEU A 220 -0.51 22.87 27.71
CA LEU A 220 0.56 23.80 27.34
C LEU A 220 0.09 25.25 27.14
N GLY A 221 -1.21 25.50 27.17
CA GLY A 221 -1.78 26.84 27.15
C GLY A 221 -3.20 26.87 26.59
N GLU A 222 -3.90 27.98 26.87
CA GLU A 222 -5.31 28.13 26.50
C GLU A 222 -5.53 28.11 24.97
N ALA A 223 -4.56 28.60 24.18
CA ALA A 223 -4.66 28.61 22.72
C ALA A 223 -4.69 27.19 22.13
N ILE A 224 -3.79 26.30 22.57
CA ILE A 224 -3.77 24.91 22.09
C ILE A 224 -4.90 24.08 22.72
N LYS A 225 -5.28 24.36 23.98
CA LYS A 225 -6.42 23.70 24.64
C LYS A 225 -7.72 23.87 23.84
N LYS A 226 -7.97 25.06 23.30
CA LYS A 226 -9.14 25.36 22.45
C LYS A 226 -9.14 24.60 21.12
N LEU A 227 -7.99 24.10 20.67
CA LEU A 227 -7.85 23.29 19.46
C LEU A 227 -7.68 21.81 19.76
N THR A 228 -7.70 21.38 21.02
CA THR A 228 -7.41 20.00 21.40
C THR A 228 -8.66 19.30 21.93
N VAL A 229 -8.91 18.09 21.43
CA VAL A 229 -9.80 17.12 22.07
C VAL A 229 -8.97 15.99 22.65
N VAL A 230 -8.97 15.90 23.99
CA VAL A 230 -8.32 14.82 24.74
C VAL A 230 -9.24 13.62 24.73
N VAL A 231 -8.74 12.48 24.25
CA VAL A 231 -9.41 11.19 24.28
C VAL A 231 -8.69 10.27 25.26
N ASN A 232 -9.46 9.68 26.18
CA ASN A 232 -8.90 8.81 27.20
C ASN A 232 -9.97 7.79 27.67
N GLY A 233 -9.69 7.00 28.70
CA GLY A 233 -10.63 6.00 29.17
C GLY A 233 -10.06 4.98 30.13
N PHE A 234 -10.83 3.91 30.33
CA PHE A 234 -10.64 3.01 31.45
C PHE A 234 -9.97 1.69 31.09
N SER A 235 -9.96 1.36 29.79
CA SER A 235 -9.59 0.04 29.31
C SER A 235 -8.16 -0.37 29.65
N LYS A 236 -7.22 0.57 29.69
CA LYS A 236 -5.78 0.28 29.79
C LYS A 236 -5.26 0.47 31.21
N ALA A 237 -5.56 1.62 31.83
CA ALA A 237 -5.12 1.93 33.17
C ALA A 237 -5.78 1.03 34.23
N PHE A 238 -7.05 0.67 34.08
CA PHE A 238 -7.81 -0.04 35.11
C PHE A 238 -8.14 -1.50 34.76
N SER A 239 -7.53 -2.06 33.70
CA SER A 239 -7.89 -3.37 33.16
C SER A 239 -9.41 -3.55 32.96
N MET A 240 -10.02 -2.58 32.25
CA MET A 240 -11.46 -2.52 31.98
C MET A 240 -11.77 -2.62 30.47
N THR A 241 -11.04 -3.45 29.71
CA THR A 241 -11.21 -3.56 28.24
C THR A 241 -12.62 -3.99 27.86
N GLY A 242 -13.14 -5.06 28.48
CA GLY A 242 -14.46 -5.63 28.23
C GLY A 242 -15.64 -4.79 28.75
N TRP A 243 -15.38 -3.81 29.62
CA TRP A 243 -16.41 -2.92 30.18
C TRP A 243 -16.85 -1.83 29.20
N ARG A 244 -16.04 -1.59 28.15
CA ARG A 244 -16.36 -0.65 27.05
C ARG A 244 -16.65 0.77 27.52
N LEU A 245 -15.75 1.38 28.29
CA LEU A 245 -15.89 2.77 28.73
C LEU A 245 -14.69 3.66 28.36
N GLY A 246 -14.98 4.82 27.79
CA GLY A 246 -14.00 5.87 27.47
C GLY A 246 -14.66 7.24 27.49
N TYR A 247 -13.86 8.28 27.34
CA TYR A 247 -14.35 9.66 27.31
C TYR A 247 -13.53 10.55 26.38
N ALA A 248 -14.12 11.67 25.98
CA ALA A 248 -13.42 12.78 25.38
C ALA A 248 -13.70 14.07 26.15
N ALA A 249 -12.71 14.96 26.23
CA ALA A 249 -12.79 16.29 26.82
C ALA A 249 -12.21 17.33 25.86
N GLY A 250 -12.91 18.44 25.63
CA GLY A 250 -12.51 19.43 24.63
C GLY A 250 -13.52 20.55 24.47
N PRO A 251 -13.41 21.37 23.41
CA PRO A 251 -14.31 22.49 23.17
C PRO A 251 -15.78 22.06 23.20
N ARG A 252 -16.61 22.78 23.98
CA ARG A 252 -18.04 22.50 24.17
C ARG A 252 -18.78 22.21 22.87
N GLU A 253 -18.50 22.96 21.81
CA GLU A 253 -19.17 22.81 20.50
C GLU A 253 -18.87 21.45 19.85
N ILE A 254 -17.61 21.00 19.90
CA ILE A 254 -17.18 19.71 19.36
C ILE A 254 -17.78 18.57 20.20
N ILE A 255 -17.77 18.71 21.53
CA ILE A 255 -18.33 17.72 22.45
C ILE A 255 -19.86 17.60 22.29
N ALA A 256 -20.56 18.71 22.11
CA ALA A 256 -21.98 18.72 21.80
C ALA A 256 -22.29 18.04 20.46
N ALA A 257 -21.46 18.25 19.42
CA ALA A 257 -21.58 17.55 18.15
C ALA A 257 -21.36 16.04 18.31
N CYS A 258 -20.35 15.62 19.07
CA CYS A 258 -20.11 14.21 19.39
C CYS A 258 -21.31 13.58 20.11
N SER A 259 -21.96 14.32 21.02
CA SER A 259 -23.17 13.87 21.72
C SER A 259 -24.33 13.64 20.74
N LYS A 260 -24.52 14.54 19.75
CA LYS A 260 -25.53 14.36 18.68
C LYS A 260 -25.27 13.12 17.83
N VAL A 261 -24.01 12.83 17.48
CA VAL A 261 -23.65 11.59 16.78
C VAL A 261 -23.96 10.37 17.65
N GLN A 262 -23.56 10.42 18.92
CA GLN A 262 -23.72 9.32 19.87
C GLN A 262 -25.20 8.96 20.13
N SER A 263 -26.10 9.94 20.16
CA SER A 263 -27.54 9.71 20.39
C SER A 263 -28.19 8.85 19.30
N HIS A 264 -27.62 8.81 18.09
CA HIS A 264 -28.11 8.00 16.99
C HIS A 264 -27.30 6.71 16.75
N ASN A 265 -26.24 6.49 17.53
CA ASN A 265 -25.36 5.34 17.37
C ASN A 265 -25.54 4.34 18.52
N THR A 266 -25.40 4.81 19.76
CA THR A 266 -25.39 3.94 20.96
C THR A 266 -26.34 4.39 22.05
N SER A 267 -26.83 5.63 22.02
CA SER A 267 -27.32 6.32 23.23
C SER A 267 -26.21 6.39 24.30
N ASN A 268 -26.54 6.32 25.59
CA ASN A 268 -25.56 6.35 26.68
C ASN A 268 -24.70 5.08 26.77
N ALA A 269 -23.47 5.23 27.27
CA ALA A 269 -22.66 4.10 27.72
C ALA A 269 -23.35 3.34 28.88
N THR A 270 -23.03 2.07 29.07
CA THR A 270 -23.70 1.19 30.05
C THR A 270 -23.76 1.79 31.46
N SER A 271 -24.97 1.91 32.03
CA SER A 271 -25.26 2.70 33.24
C SER A 271 -24.46 2.27 34.48
N PHE A 272 -24.50 0.99 34.85
CA PHE A 272 -23.78 0.46 36.03
C PHE A 272 -22.25 0.48 35.84
N VAL A 273 -21.77 0.45 34.60
CA VAL A 273 -20.35 0.61 34.28
C VAL A 273 -19.87 2.03 34.56
N GLN A 274 -20.71 3.03 34.28
CA GLN A 274 -20.39 4.42 34.60
C GLN A 274 -20.23 4.65 36.11
N LYS A 275 -21.05 3.98 36.94
CA LYS A 275 -20.90 3.99 38.41
C LYS A 275 -19.57 3.38 38.85
N ALA A 276 -19.22 2.21 38.29
CA ALA A 276 -17.95 1.56 38.57
C ALA A 276 -16.73 2.41 38.19
N ALA A 277 -16.85 3.20 37.12
CA ALA A 277 -15.81 4.09 36.65
C ALA A 277 -15.55 5.29 37.57
N VAL A 278 -16.57 5.79 38.28
CA VAL A 278 -16.37 6.81 39.32
C VAL A 278 -15.42 6.28 40.40
N THR A 279 -15.65 5.05 40.87
CA THR A 279 -14.76 4.37 41.83
C THR A 279 -13.37 4.17 41.25
N ALA A 280 -13.24 3.77 39.98
CA ALA A 280 -11.94 3.60 39.33
C ALA A 280 -11.08 4.88 39.41
N LEU A 281 -11.66 6.05 39.10
CA LEU A 281 -10.94 7.33 39.14
C LEU A 281 -10.57 7.79 40.55
N LYS A 282 -11.33 7.40 41.57
CA LYS A 282 -11.19 7.91 42.94
C LYS A 282 -10.35 7.00 43.84
N GLU A 283 -10.43 5.68 43.64
CA GLU A 283 -9.95 4.70 44.64
C GLU A 283 -8.85 3.76 44.14
N CYS A 284 -8.60 3.67 42.82
CA CYS A 284 -7.73 2.62 42.26
C CYS A 284 -6.30 3.06 41.90
N SER A 285 -5.81 4.17 42.46
CA SER A 285 -4.46 4.69 42.14
C SER A 285 -3.34 3.69 42.46
N MET A 286 -3.46 2.96 43.56
CA MET A 286 -2.48 1.97 43.99
C MET A 286 -2.45 0.74 43.09
N GLU A 287 -3.60 0.25 42.64
CA GLU A 287 -3.71 -0.86 41.69
C GLU A 287 -3.11 -0.49 40.33
N VAL A 288 -3.37 0.75 39.85
CA VAL A 288 -2.77 1.27 38.62
C VAL A 288 -1.25 1.31 38.73
N GLU A 289 -0.70 1.80 39.84
CA GLU A 289 0.76 1.87 40.03
C GLU A 289 1.39 0.47 40.10
N ARG A 290 0.75 -0.50 40.75
CA ARG A 290 1.21 -1.90 40.75
C ARG A 290 1.25 -2.49 39.34
N MET A 291 0.22 -2.24 38.53
CA MET A 291 0.20 -2.68 37.12
C MET A 291 1.30 -1.99 36.31
N ARG A 292 1.52 -0.68 36.51
CA ARG A 292 2.59 0.07 35.84
C ARG A 292 3.98 -0.52 36.12
N GLN A 293 4.29 -0.80 37.40
CA GLN A 293 5.57 -1.39 37.82
C GLN A 293 5.80 -2.78 37.21
N GLU A 294 4.76 -3.62 37.18
CA GLU A 294 4.86 -4.94 36.59
C GLU A 294 5.02 -4.87 35.06
N PHE A 295 4.33 -3.94 34.38
CA PHE A 295 4.58 -3.71 32.95
C PHE A 295 5.99 -3.17 32.68
N GLU A 296 6.55 -2.33 33.55
CA GLU A 296 7.93 -1.84 33.42
C GLU A 296 8.94 -3.00 33.49
N ARG A 297 8.74 -3.92 34.45
CA ARG A 297 9.52 -5.15 34.58
C ARG A 297 9.42 -6.01 33.31
N ARG A 298 8.20 -6.21 32.80
CA ARG A 298 7.93 -6.99 31.58
C ARG A 298 8.53 -6.35 30.33
N ARG A 299 8.44 -5.03 30.19
CA ARG A 299 9.09 -4.25 29.14
C ARG A 299 10.59 -4.49 29.14
N ASN A 300 11.24 -4.36 30.30
CA ASN A 300 12.68 -4.57 30.41
C ASN A 300 13.07 -5.99 30.00
N ALA A 301 12.29 -6.97 30.45
CA ALA A 301 12.48 -8.38 30.11
C ALA A 301 12.31 -8.68 28.61
N VAL A 302 11.28 -8.14 27.95
CA VAL A 302 11.02 -8.39 26.52
C VAL A 302 12.05 -7.68 25.65
N VAL A 303 12.40 -6.42 25.94
CA VAL A 303 13.38 -5.67 25.14
C VAL A 303 14.76 -6.30 25.25
N TYR A 304 15.19 -6.66 26.47
CA TYR A 304 16.47 -7.35 26.69
C TYR A 304 16.57 -8.63 25.86
N ARG A 305 15.52 -9.46 25.87
CA ARG A 305 15.50 -10.73 25.14
C ARG A 305 15.44 -10.55 23.63
N LEU A 306 14.63 -9.62 23.13
CA LEU A 306 14.56 -9.36 21.70
C LEU A 306 15.88 -8.82 21.15
N ARG A 307 16.55 -7.92 21.88
CA ARG A 307 17.87 -7.38 21.49
C ARG A 307 18.99 -8.43 21.54
N ALA A 308 18.82 -9.52 22.29
CA ALA A 308 19.75 -10.63 22.29
C ALA A 308 19.65 -11.51 21.02
N ILE A 309 18.60 -11.34 20.20
CA ILE A 309 18.41 -12.06 18.95
C ILE A 309 19.23 -11.37 17.84
N PRO A 310 20.16 -12.07 17.16
CA PRO A 310 21.02 -11.46 16.15
C PRO A 310 20.24 -10.79 15.01
N GLY A 311 20.48 -9.51 14.74
CA GLY A 311 19.80 -8.78 13.65
C GLY A 311 18.44 -8.17 14.02
N ILE A 312 18.01 -8.28 15.29
CA ILE A 312 16.88 -7.50 15.80
C ILE A 312 17.38 -6.23 16.50
N SER A 313 16.96 -5.06 16.01
CA SER A 313 16.92 -3.84 16.82
C SER A 313 15.54 -3.67 17.43
N CYS A 314 15.46 -3.00 18.57
CA CYS A 314 14.19 -2.68 19.21
C CYS A 314 14.37 -1.44 20.07
N ALA A 315 13.69 -0.35 19.74
CA ALA A 315 13.59 0.82 20.61
C ALA A 315 13.05 0.42 22.01
N GLN A 316 13.55 1.09 23.06
CA GLN A 316 13.03 0.92 24.41
C GLN A 316 11.80 1.84 24.55
N PRO A 317 10.57 1.30 24.70
CA PRO A 317 9.39 2.15 24.75
C PRO A 317 9.31 2.87 26.12
N PRO A 318 9.14 4.20 26.14
CA PRO A 318 8.95 4.96 27.37
C PRO A 318 7.54 4.80 27.99
N GLY A 319 6.58 4.24 27.26
CA GLY A 319 5.24 3.96 27.78
C GLY A 319 4.43 2.96 26.94
N ALA A 320 3.15 2.79 27.28
CA ALA A 320 2.25 1.73 26.78
C ALA A 320 2.82 0.32 27.01
N PHE A 321 2.15 -0.74 26.53
CA PHE A 321 2.62 -2.12 26.71
C PHE A 321 3.00 -2.82 25.39
N TYR A 322 3.59 -2.07 24.46
CA TYR A 322 4.01 -2.59 23.15
C TYR A 322 5.48 -2.32 22.87
N VAL A 323 6.11 -3.23 22.13
CA VAL A 323 7.40 -3.03 21.48
C VAL A 323 7.26 -3.26 19.99
N MET A 324 8.08 -2.56 19.20
CA MET A 324 8.19 -2.71 17.75
C MET A 324 9.62 -3.12 17.37
N PRO A 325 10.00 -4.39 17.57
CA PRO A 325 11.28 -4.88 17.05
C PRO A 325 11.34 -4.77 15.54
N ASN A 326 12.49 -4.29 15.05
CA ASN A 326 12.88 -4.31 13.66
C ASN A 326 13.34 -5.72 13.29
N VAL A 327 12.73 -6.27 12.25
CA VAL A 327 12.94 -7.64 11.78
C VAL A 327 13.46 -7.65 10.34
N SER A 328 13.89 -6.51 9.81
CA SER A 328 14.36 -6.35 8.43
C SER A 328 15.45 -7.35 8.05
N ALA A 329 16.34 -7.70 8.99
CA ALA A 329 17.40 -8.70 8.80
C ALA A 329 16.91 -10.14 8.51
N TYR A 330 15.61 -10.40 8.71
CA TYR A 330 14.98 -11.70 8.46
C TYR A 330 14.01 -11.68 7.29
N LEU A 331 13.75 -10.49 6.73
CA LEU A 331 13.08 -10.36 5.45
C LEU A 331 14.06 -10.86 4.38
N ASP A 332 13.54 -11.51 3.35
CA ASP A 332 14.28 -12.20 2.27
C ASP A 332 15.00 -13.51 2.65
N LYS A 333 14.84 -14.01 3.88
CA LYS A 333 15.24 -15.38 4.25
C LYS A 333 14.21 -16.43 3.85
N GLU A 334 14.53 -17.72 4.00
CA GLU A 334 13.57 -18.80 3.74
C GLU A 334 13.49 -19.84 4.86
N TYR A 335 12.36 -20.55 4.90
CA TYR A 335 12.18 -21.74 5.73
C TYR A 335 11.59 -22.87 4.91
N ALA A 336 12.27 -24.02 4.87
CA ALA A 336 11.86 -25.18 4.08
C ALA A 336 11.54 -24.83 2.60
N GLY A 337 12.30 -23.89 2.01
CA GLY A 337 12.12 -23.41 0.63
C GLY A 337 11.01 -22.37 0.42
N ALA A 338 10.32 -21.93 1.48
CA ALA A 338 9.33 -20.86 1.43
C ALA A 338 9.95 -19.51 1.86
N PRO A 339 9.91 -18.46 1.01
CA PRO A 339 10.54 -17.17 1.31
C PRO A 339 9.71 -16.30 2.26
N ILE A 340 10.39 -15.59 3.16
CA ILE A 340 9.84 -14.59 4.07
C ILE A 340 9.94 -13.20 3.41
N ARG A 341 8.94 -12.83 2.62
CA ARG A 341 9.00 -11.61 1.76
C ARG A 341 8.64 -10.30 2.46
N ASN A 342 7.97 -10.38 3.59
CA ASN A 342 7.44 -9.23 4.32
C ASN A 342 7.05 -9.65 5.74
N THR A 343 6.63 -8.69 6.55
CA THR A 343 6.31 -8.88 7.97
C THR A 343 5.03 -9.70 8.14
N TYR A 344 4.08 -9.67 7.20
CA TYR A 344 2.96 -10.64 7.17
C TYR A 344 3.45 -12.08 7.04
N GLY A 345 4.38 -12.33 6.12
CA GLY A 345 5.01 -13.64 5.92
C GLY A 345 5.76 -14.10 7.16
N LEU A 346 6.50 -13.19 7.81
CA LEU A 346 7.21 -13.49 9.05
C LEU A 346 6.23 -13.79 10.21
N ALA A 347 5.18 -12.99 10.38
CA ALA A 347 4.18 -13.20 11.42
C ALA A 347 3.45 -14.55 11.24
N TYR A 348 3.15 -14.93 9.99
CA TYR A 348 2.56 -16.23 9.68
C TYR A 348 3.54 -17.38 9.95
N TYR A 349 4.81 -17.21 9.59
CA TYR A 349 5.88 -18.17 9.89
C TYR A 349 6.02 -18.41 11.40
N LEU A 350 6.12 -17.35 12.20
CA LEU A 350 6.20 -17.44 13.66
C LEU A 350 4.96 -18.11 14.26
N LEU A 351 3.76 -17.79 13.75
CA LEU A 351 2.53 -18.42 14.23
C LEU A 351 2.51 -19.92 13.94
N LYS A 352 2.89 -20.32 12.72
CA LYS A 352 2.81 -21.73 12.29
C LYS A 352 3.93 -22.58 12.87
N GLU A 353 5.16 -22.10 12.83
CA GLU A 353 6.37 -22.89 13.11
C GLU A 353 6.92 -22.70 14.52
N ALA A 354 6.56 -21.58 15.17
CA ALA A 354 6.96 -21.27 16.54
C ALA A 354 5.77 -21.22 17.50
N HIS A 355 4.53 -21.30 17.00
CA HIS A 355 3.32 -21.08 17.79
C HIS A 355 3.34 -19.74 18.55
N VAL A 356 3.86 -18.68 17.90
CA VAL A 356 3.88 -17.33 18.45
C VAL A 356 3.10 -16.37 17.55
N ALA A 357 2.04 -15.76 18.06
CA ALA A 357 1.24 -14.77 17.34
C ALA A 357 1.79 -13.35 17.59
N VAL A 358 2.27 -12.70 16.53
CA VAL A 358 2.68 -11.28 16.53
C VAL A 358 1.87 -10.52 15.47
N VAL A 359 1.82 -9.19 15.53
CA VAL A 359 1.12 -8.40 14.51
C VAL A 359 2.12 -7.80 13.51
N PRO A 360 1.91 -7.94 12.19
CA PRO A 360 2.80 -7.38 11.20
C PRO A 360 2.79 -5.85 11.21
N GLY A 361 3.96 -5.26 11.00
CA GLY A 361 4.20 -3.82 10.95
C GLY A 361 3.35 -3.10 9.91
N GLU A 362 3.09 -3.75 8.77
CA GLU A 362 2.37 -3.16 7.63
C GLU A 362 0.96 -2.73 8.03
N ALA A 363 0.36 -3.41 9.01
CA ALA A 363 -0.94 -3.02 9.56
C ALA A 363 -0.90 -1.64 10.22
N PHE A 364 0.26 -1.22 10.71
CA PHE A 364 0.52 0.05 11.39
C PHE A 364 1.26 1.07 10.52
N GLY A 365 1.55 0.75 9.24
CA GLY A 365 2.21 1.66 8.31
C GLY A 365 3.75 1.57 8.28
N THR A 366 4.35 0.47 8.73
CA THR A 366 5.80 0.20 8.61
C THR A 366 6.07 -1.17 7.99
N ASP A 367 7.10 -1.33 7.17
CA ASP A 367 7.43 -2.56 6.44
C ASP A 367 8.58 -3.38 7.05
N ALA A 368 9.23 -2.86 8.09
CA ALA A 368 10.43 -3.44 8.68
C ALA A 368 10.20 -4.03 10.09
N HIS A 369 9.02 -3.88 10.68
CA HIS A 369 8.80 -4.20 12.09
C HIS A 369 7.65 -5.18 12.31
N VAL A 370 7.58 -5.76 13.51
CA VAL A 370 6.39 -6.45 14.03
C VAL A 370 6.03 -5.87 15.39
N ARG A 371 4.75 -5.84 15.76
CA ARG A 371 4.31 -5.40 17.08
C ARG A 371 4.15 -6.60 18.01
N ILE A 372 4.77 -6.52 19.19
CA ILE A 372 4.62 -7.45 20.30
C ILE A 372 3.97 -6.71 21.47
N SER A 373 2.83 -7.21 21.94
CA SER A 373 2.25 -6.81 23.22
C SER A 373 2.90 -7.61 24.34
N PHE A 374 3.41 -6.92 25.37
CA PHE A 374 3.93 -7.55 26.58
C PHE A 374 2.91 -7.53 27.73
N ALA A 375 1.62 -7.39 27.39
CA ALA A 375 0.53 -7.50 28.33
C ALA A 375 0.13 -8.96 28.61
N THR A 376 1.12 -9.72 29.07
CA THR A 376 0.98 -11.14 29.45
C THR A 376 2.01 -11.47 30.54
N SER A 377 1.93 -12.67 31.10
CA SER A 377 2.82 -13.08 32.18
C SER A 377 4.29 -13.07 31.73
N LEU A 378 5.19 -12.87 32.68
CA LEU A 378 6.62 -12.87 32.40
C LEU A 378 7.04 -14.22 31.79
N GLU A 379 6.52 -15.33 32.29
CA GLU A 379 6.80 -16.67 31.77
C GLU A 379 6.40 -16.81 30.29
N ARG A 380 5.26 -16.24 29.87
CA ARG A 380 4.84 -16.23 28.45
C ARG A 380 5.73 -15.32 27.60
N ILE A 381 6.20 -14.20 28.14
CA ILE A 381 7.17 -13.33 27.47
C ILE A 381 8.48 -14.09 27.23
N GLU A 382 9.00 -14.75 28.25
CA GLU A 382 10.24 -15.53 28.20
C GLU A 382 10.13 -16.66 27.17
N GLU A 383 9.05 -17.42 27.25
CA GLU A 383 8.79 -18.53 26.34
C GLU A 383 8.60 -18.06 24.90
N GLY A 384 7.82 -17.00 24.68
CA GLY A 384 7.61 -16.44 23.35
C GLY A 384 8.90 -15.90 22.73
N CYS A 385 9.72 -15.17 23.49
CA CYS A 385 11.01 -14.69 23.00
C CYS A 385 11.95 -15.86 22.67
N ARG A 386 11.98 -16.90 23.52
CA ARG A 386 12.76 -18.12 23.27
C ARG A 386 12.32 -18.82 21.98
N ARG A 387 11.02 -18.98 21.75
CA ARG A 387 10.46 -19.57 20.52
C ARG A 387 10.74 -18.72 19.29
N ILE A 388 10.63 -17.40 19.39
CA ILE A 388 10.98 -16.46 18.31
C ILE A 388 12.47 -16.64 17.97
N ALA A 389 13.37 -16.59 18.95
CA ALA A 389 14.81 -16.74 18.72
C ALA A 389 15.15 -18.07 18.02
N GLN A 390 14.56 -19.18 18.49
CA GLN A 390 14.75 -20.50 17.88
C GLN A 390 14.18 -20.59 16.46
N ALA A 391 13.02 -20.00 16.21
CA ALA A 391 12.43 -19.97 14.88
C ALA A 391 13.28 -19.15 13.92
N LEU A 392 13.66 -17.93 14.30
CA LEU A 392 14.50 -17.07 13.49
C LEU A 392 15.88 -17.67 13.20
N ALA A 393 16.44 -18.46 14.12
CA ALA A 393 17.69 -19.19 13.91
C ALA A 393 17.57 -20.35 12.90
N ARG A 394 16.35 -20.85 12.64
CA ARG A 394 16.08 -21.87 11.61
C ARG A 394 15.87 -21.26 10.21
N LEU A 395 15.79 -19.93 10.10
CA LEU A 395 15.71 -19.28 8.80
C LEU A 395 17.07 -19.42 8.11
N GLU A 396 17.07 -20.08 6.96
CA GLU A 396 18.26 -20.23 6.13
C GLU A 396 18.40 -18.95 5.29
N GLU A 397 19.64 -18.52 5.07
CA GLU A 397 19.91 -17.70 3.89
C GLU A 397 19.33 -18.47 2.70
N PRO A 398 18.58 -17.81 1.81
CA PRO A 398 17.99 -18.50 0.67
C PRO A 398 19.09 -19.32 0.04
N ARG A 399 18.91 -20.65 -0.01
CA ARG A 399 19.93 -21.51 -0.62
C ARG A 399 20.18 -20.86 -1.97
N ARG A 400 21.45 -20.51 -2.25
CA ARG A 400 21.86 -20.30 -3.63
C ARG A 400 21.63 -21.64 -4.28
N LEU A 401 20.40 -21.81 -4.76
CA LEU A 401 20.00 -22.90 -5.57
C LEU A 401 21.08 -22.95 -6.64
N ARG A 402 21.63 -24.14 -6.90
CA ARG A 402 22.14 -24.41 -8.26
C ARG A 402 21.16 -23.73 -9.20
N PRO A 403 21.62 -22.87 -10.14
CA PRO A 403 20.75 -21.96 -10.87
C PRO A 403 19.46 -22.68 -11.15
N ARG A 404 18.41 -22.22 -10.44
CA ARG A 404 17.10 -22.87 -10.52
C ARG A 404 16.83 -22.91 -12.02
N ALA A 405 16.43 -24.08 -12.56
CA ALA A 405 16.02 -24.13 -13.95
C ALA A 405 15.08 -22.95 -14.14
N LEU A 406 15.51 -22.00 -14.97
CA LEU A 406 14.83 -20.74 -15.10
C LEU A 406 13.37 -21.07 -15.43
N ALA A 407 12.41 -20.35 -14.84
CA ALA A 407 11.00 -20.47 -15.21
C ALA A 407 10.80 -19.85 -16.61
N ASN A 408 11.50 -20.44 -17.58
CA ASN A 408 11.64 -20.04 -18.96
C ASN A 408 10.74 -20.94 -19.79
N VAL A 409 9.77 -20.33 -20.44
CA VAL A 409 8.88 -21.04 -21.35
C VAL A 409 9.25 -20.71 -22.78
N VAL A 410 9.47 -21.76 -23.57
CA VAL A 410 9.71 -21.64 -25.01
C VAL A 410 8.37 -21.80 -25.71
N THR A 411 7.86 -20.72 -26.31
CA THR A 411 6.58 -20.74 -27.01
C THR A 411 6.77 -21.12 -28.48
N LYS A 412 5.87 -21.94 -29.03
CA LYS A 412 5.87 -22.28 -30.47
C LYS A 412 5.72 -21.02 -31.34
N VAL A 413 4.88 -20.09 -30.90
CA VAL A 413 4.70 -18.77 -31.50
C VAL A 413 5.32 -17.75 -30.56
N SER A 414 6.40 -17.11 -30.99
CA SER A 414 7.21 -16.17 -30.18
C SER A 414 7.11 -14.72 -30.65
N ASN A 415 6.16 -14.42 -31.53
CA ASN A 415 5.89 -13.10 -32.09
C ASN A 415 4.39 -12.77 -31.95
N TYR A 416 4.06 -11.49 -32.06
CA TYR A 416 2.67 -11.07 -32.19
C TYR A 416 2.05 -11.66 -33.46
N VAL A 417 0.79 -12.06 -33.34
CA VAL A 417 -0.04 -12.49 -34.47
C VAL A 417 -0.95 -11.33 -34.88
N GLU A 418 -1.39 -11.35 -36.13
CA GLU A 418 -2.35 -10.35 -36.61
C GLU A 418 -3.62 -10.37 -35.74
N THR A 419 -4.01 -9.19 -35.26
CA THR A 419 -5.22 -9.00 -34.46
C THR A 419 -6.30 -8.34 -35.30
N ARG A 420 -7.36 -9.08 -35.62
CA ARG A 420 -8.46 -8.63 -36.48
C ARG A 420 -9.59 -8.05 -35.64
N ARG A 421 -10.15 -6.91 -36.07
CA ARG A 421 -11.32 -6.30 -35.42
C ARG A 421 -12.60 -7.01 -35.88
N VAL A 422 -13.49 -7.30 -34.94
CA VAL A 422 -14.81 -7.90 -35.17
C VAL A 422 -15.87 -6.88 -34.79
N THR A 423 -16.65 -6.44 -35.78
CA THR A 423 -17.68 -5.40 -35.64
C THR A 423 -19.11 -5.94 -35.70
N ASP A 424 -19.31 -7.19 -36.15
CA ASP A 424 -20.62 -7.81 -36.18
C ASP A 424 -20.77 -8.87 -35.07
N LEU A 425 -21.98 -8.92 -34.50
CA LEU A 425 -22.29 -9.79 -33.37
C LEU A 425 -22.30 -11.27 -33.77
N ALA A 426 -22.64 -11.59 -35.02
CA ALA A 426 -22.71 -12.96 -35.53
C ALA A 426 -21.32 -13.63 -35.52
N THR A 427 -20.34 -12.99 -36.16
CA THR A 427 -18.95 -13.45 -36.19
C THR A 427 -18.38 -13.54 -34.76
N ARG A 428 -18.69 -12.58 -33.89
CA ARG A 428 -18.27 -12.63 -32.48
C ARG A 428 -18.81 -13.87 -31.77
N ASN A 429 -20.10 -14.17 -31.95
CA ASN A 429 -20.74 -15.33 -31.31
C ASN A 429 -20.20 -16.65 -31.86
N GLU A 430 -19.87 -16.72 -33.16
CA GLU A 430 -19.19 -17.88 -33.75
C GLU A 430 -17.81 -18.12 -33.12
N LEU A 431 -17.00 -17.06 -32.96
CA LEU A 431 -15.69 -17.12 -32.30
C LEU A 431 -15.80 -17.54 -30.83
N LEU A 432 -16.82 -17.05 -30.12
CA LEU A 432 -17.10 -17.44 -28.74
C LEU A 432 -17.47 -18.92 -28.65
N ALA A 433 -18.43 -19.37 -29.45
CA ALA A 433 -18.86 -20.76 -29.48
C ALA A 433 -17.71 -21.70 -29.85
N GLU A 434 -16.80 -21.27 -30.73
CA GLU A 434 -15.57 -22.01 -31.04
C GLU A 434 -14.60 -22.07 -29.86
N CYS A 435 -14.36 -20.95 -29.16
CA CYS A 435 -13.53 -20.95 -27.96
C CYS A 435 -14.11 -21.87 -26.88
N GLU A 436 -15.41 -21.81 -26.61
CA GLU A 436 -16.09 -22.63 -25.60
C GLU A 436 -15.95 -24.13 -25.87
N ARG A 437 -15.98 -24.57 -27.15
CA ARG A 437 -15.69 -25.97 -27.52
C ARG A 437 -14.27 -26.42 -27.14
N HIS A 438 -13.34 -25.48 -27.02
CA HIS A 438 -11.93 -25.72 -26.70
C HIS A 438 -11.52 -25.24 -25.29
N LEU A 439 -12.51 -25.06 -24.42
CA LEU A 439 -12.35 -24.77 -22.99
C LEU A 439 -13.00 -25.89 -22.13
N PRO A 440 -12.53 -27.14 -22.21
CA PRO A 440 -13.12 -28.23 -21.45
C PRO A 440 -12.83 -28.09 -19.94
N ALA A 441 -13.71 -28.64 -19.10
CA ALA A 441 -13.68 -28.45 -17.64
C ALA A 441 -12.38 -28.92 -16.97
N ASP A 442 -11.65 -29.87 -17.56
CA ASP A 442 -10.39 -30.43 -17.05
C ASP A 442 -9.16 -29.56 -17.35
N SER A 443 -9.29 -28.58 -18.25
CA SER A 443 -8.22 -27.63 -18.59
C SER A 443 -8.70 -26.18 -18.62
N TYR A 444 -9.85 -25.88 -18.01
CA TYR A 444 -10.40 -24.53 -17.91
C TYR A 444 -9.75 -23.74 -16.77
N PHE A 445 -9.16 -22.60 -17.11
CA PHE A 445 -8.66 -21.62 -16.15
C PHE A 445 -9.37 -20.29 -16.33
N GLU A 446 -9.83 -19.72 -15.23
CA GLU A 446 -10.46 -18.41 -15.17
C GLU A 446 -9.76 -17.52 -14.16
N TRP A 447 -9.48 -16.26 -14.54
CA TRP A 447 -8.92 -15.29 -13.62
C TRP A 447 -9.38 -13.86 -13.92
N ASN A 448 -9.75 -13.14 -12.88
CA ASN A 448 -10.19 -11.75 -12.95
C ASN A 448 -9.05 -10.80 -12.56
N ALA A 449 -8.74 -9.87 -13.45
CA ALA A 449 -7.68 -8.89 -13.26
C ALA A 449 -8.25 -7.46 -13.20
N ALA A 450 -7.77 -6.67 -12.23
CA ALA A 450 -7.98 -5.23 -12.20
C ALA A 450 -6.92 -4.57 -13.09
N ILE A 451 -7.34 -4.07 -14.25
CA ILE A 451 -6.49 -3.42 -15.24
C ILE A 451 -7.10 -2.06 -15.55
N ALA A 452 -6.37 -0.99 -15.28
CA ALA A 452 -6.81 0.39 -15.55
C ALA A 452 -8.19 0.78 -14.98
N GLY A 453 -8.58 0.19 -13.84
CA GLY A 453 -9.91 0.42 -13.24
C GLY A 453 -11.03 -0.40 -13.87
N ALA A 454 -10.75 -1.21 -14.90
CA ALA A 454 -11.65 -2.20 -15.46
C ALA A 454 -11.32 -3.60 -14.93
N VAL A 455 -12.33 -4.45 -14.82
CA VAL A 455 -12.15 -5.88 -14.55
C VAL A 455 -12.09 -6.62 -15.88
N VAL A 456 -10.92 -7.16 -16.21
CA VAL A 456 -10.72 -8.00 -17.39
C VAL A 456 -10.59 -9.45 -16.94
N GLN A 457 -11.48 -10.31 -17.42
CA GLN A 457 -11.45 -11.73 -17.14
C GLN A 457 -10.69 -12.48 -18.25
N LEU A 458 -9.72 -13.31 -17.88
CA LEU A 458 -9.11 -14.30 -18.77
C LEU A 458 -9.82 -15.64 -18.60
N ARG A 459 -10.23 -16.25 -19.71
CA ARG A 459 -10.69 -17.64 -19.80
C ARG A 459 -9.78 -18.39 -20.75
N THR A 460 -9.07 -19.41 -20.28
CA THR A 460 -8.05 -20.07 -21.10
C THR A 460 -7.93 -21.57 -20.87
N SER A 461 -7.56 -22.31 -21.92
CA SER A 461 -7.12 -23.71 -21.82
C SER A 461 -5.61 -23.88 -21.61
N SER A 462 -4.88 -22.76 -21.49
CA SER A 462 -3.43 -22.74 -21.30
C SER A 462 -3.07 -22.40 -19.85
N PRO A 463 -2.57 -23.37 -19.06
CA PRO A 463 -2.13 -23.11 -17.68
C PRO A 463 -0.99 -22.07 -17.64
N HIS A 464 -0.15 -22.05 -18.67
CA HIS A 464 0.94 -21.10 -18.84
C HIS A 464 0.44 -19.65 -18.98
N LEU A 465 -0.65 -19.42 -19.70
CA LEU A 465 -1.25 -18.10 -19.85
C LEU A 465 -1.99 -17.68 -18.59
N ALA A 466 -2.70 -18.60 -17.92
CA ALA A 466 -3.36 -18.34 -16.65
C ALA A 466 -2.34 -17.88 -15.58
N ASP A 467 -1.24 -18.62 -15.46
CA ASP A 467 -0.15 -18.33 -14.54
C ASP A 467 0.56 -17.00 -14.86
N PHE A 468 0.68 -16.62 -16.14
CA PHE A 468 1.15 -15.28 -16.52
C PHE A 468 0.19 -14.19 -16.07
N PHE A 469 -1.09 -14.34 -16.39
CA PHE A 469 -2.11 -13.32 -16.16
C PHE A 469 -2.29 -13.05 -14.66
N GLN A 470 -2.27 -14.10 -13.84
CA GLN A 470 -2.33 -14.03 -12.38
C GLN A 470 -1.13 -13.29 -11.76
N GLU A 471 0.03 -13.35 -12.40
CA GLU A 471 1.27 -12.76 -11.90
C GLU A 471 1.51 -11.34 -12.42
N ASN A 472 1.08 -11.05 -13.65
CA ASN A 472 1.27 -9.75 -14.29
C ASN A 472 0.28 -8.70 -13.79
N PHE A 473 -0.96 -9.07 -13.49
CA PHE A 473 -2.02 -8.13 -13.08
C PHE A 473 -2.49 -8.33 -11.65
N TYR A 474 -3.11 -7.30 -11.08
CA TYR A 474 -3.70 -7.38 -9.74
C TYR A 474 -5.01 -8.18 -9.79
N PRO A 475 -5.29 -9.05 -8.81
CA PRO A 475 -6.57 -9.75 -8.75
C PRO A 475 -7.72 -8.76 -8.55
N ALA A 476 -8.83 -8.99 -9.25
CA ALA A 476 -10.10 -8.31 -9.02
C ALA A 476 -11.14 -9.34 -8.53
N PRO A 477 -11.57 -9.30 -7.26
CA PRO A 477 -12.72 -10.09 -6.86
C PRO A 477 -13.97 -9.55 -7.59
N LEU A 478 -14.67 -10.41 -8.34
CA LEU A 478 -16.03 -10.13 -8.83
C LEU A 478 -16.99 -10.70 -7.78
N GLU A 479 -17.83 -9.84 -7.19
CA GLU A 479 -18.84 -10.24 -6.21
C GLU A 479 -20.18 -10.56 -6.92
N GLY A 480 -20.77 -11.73 -6.64
CA GLY A 480 -22.14 -12.05 -7.06
C GLY A 480 -22.36 -12.08 -8.58
N GLU A 481 -23.47 -11.48 -9.05
CA GLU A 481 -23.92 -11.43 -10.47
C GLU A 481 -23.21 -10.34 -11.31
N LEU A 482 -22.12 -9.74 -10.80
CA LEU A 482 -21.40 -8.71 -11.55
C LEU A 482 -20.58 -9.33 -12.69
N GLU A 483 -20.93 -8.98 -13.93
CA GLU A 483 -20.17 -9.36 -15.12
C GLU A 483 -18.84 -8.58 -15.20
N PRO A 484 -17.75 -9.22 -15.69
CA PRO A 484 -16.52 -8.51 -15.97
C PRO A 484 -16.74 -7.44 -17.05
N HIS A 485 -15.93 -6.38 -17.01
CA HIS A 485 -16.01 -5.30 -18.00
C HIS A 485 -15.53 -5.75 -19.39
N ALA A 486 -14.66 -6.77 -19.43
CA ALA A 486 -14.16 -7.39 -20.64
C ALA A 486 -13.78 -8.86 -20.41
N VAL A 487 -13.88 -9.69 -21.45
CA VAL A 487 -13.48 -11.11 -21.38
C VAL A 487 -12.51 -11.43 -22.51
N LEU A 488 -11.39 -12.05 -22.16
CA LEU A 488 -10.38 -12.55 -23.09
C LEU A 488 -10.41 -14.08 -23.09
N TYR A 489 -10.78 -14.66 -24.22
CA TYR A 489 -10.76 -16.10 -24.45
C TYR A 489 -9.43 -16.48 -25.11
N ALA A 490 -8.71 -17.43 -24.54
CA ALA A 490 -7.45 -17.91 -25.10
C ALA A 490 -7.39 -19.43 -25.12
N VAL A 491 -7.54 -20.02 -26.30
CA VAL A 491 -7.56 -21.47 -26.50
C VAL A 491 -6.34 -21.94 -27.27
N LYS A 492 -5.83 -23.11 -26.89
CA LYS A 492 -4.69 -23.77 -27.54
C LYS A 492 -5.13 -25.06 -28.23
N ASP A 493 -4.28 -25.53 -29.14
CA ASP A 493 -4.39 -26.81 -29.85
C ASP A 493 -5.72 -27.00 -30.62
N VAL A 494 -6.28 -25.91 -31.16
CA VAL A 494 -7.48 -25.92 -32.02
C VAL A 494 -7.12 -26.51 -33.40
N PRO A 495 -7.66 -27.68 -33.79
CA PRO A 495 -7.31 -28.33 -35.05
C PRO A 495 -7.64 -27.47 -36.27
N GLY A 496 -6.75 -27.45 -37.26
CA GLY A 496 -6.97 -26.74 -38.52
C GLY A 496 -6.89 -25.21 -38.45
N ARG A 497 -6.60 -24.63 -37.27
CA ARG A 497 -6.50 -23.18 -37.09
C ARG A 497 -5.05 -22.71 -36.93
N GLU A 498 -4.65 -21.70 -37.69
CA GLU A 498 -3.39 -21.01 -37.47
C GLU A 498 -3.45 -20.08 -36.24
N ALA A 499 -2.28 -19.72 -35.71
CA ALA A 499 -2.20 -18.80 -34.59
C ALA A 499 -2.73 -17.41 -34.98
N CYS A 500 -3.80 -16.95 -34.34
CA CYS A 500 -4.46 -15.70 -34.70
C CYS A 500 -5.17 -15.05 -33.50
N ALA A 501 -5.49 -13.76 -33.64
CA ALA A 501 -6.14 -12.97 -32.61
C ALA A 501 -7.32 -12.17 -33.17
N PHE A 502 -8.37 -12.01 -32.37
CA PHE A 502 -9.54 -11.19 -32.69
C PHE A 502 -9.93 -10.31 -31.51
N VAL A 503 -10.52 -9.16 -31.78
CA VAL A 503 -11.05 -8.28 -30.73
C VAL A 503 -12.34 -7.60 -31.18
N SER A 504 -13.34 -7.60 -30.31
CA SER A 504 -14.58 -6.85 -30.45
C SER A 504 -14.65 -5.80 -29.35
N LEU A 505 -14.41 -4.54 -29.71
CA LEU A 505 -14.47 -3.40 -28.77
C LEU A 505 -15.90 -3.01 -28.39
N GLU A 506 -16.89 -3.46 -29.16
CA GLU A 506 -18.31 -3.23 -28.88
C GLU A 506 -18.80 -4.10 -27.73
N THR A 507 -18.34 -5.36 -27.71
CA THR A 507 -18.70 -6.36 -26.70
C THR A 507 -17.60 -6.61 -25.67
N SER A 508 -16.54 -5.80 -25.70
CA SER A 508 -15.37 -5.91 -24.84
C SER A 508 -14.81 -7.34 -24.77
N SER A 509 -14.77 -8.04 -25.91
CA SER A 509 -14.38 -9.45 -26.00
C SER A 509 -13.12 -9.61 -26.85
N GLY A 510 -12.16 -10.41 -26.39
CA GLY A 510 -10.97 -10.79 -27.14
C GLY A 510 -10.88 -12.30 -27.33
N PHE A 511 -10.31 -12.75 -28.45
CA PHE A 511 -10.18 -14.17 -28.77
C PHE A 511 -8.77 -14.47 -29.28
N LEU A 512 -8.14 -15.49 -28.71
CA LEU A 512 -6.80 -15.96 -29.07
C LEU A 512 -6.85 -17.44 -29.38
N PHE A 513 -6.38 -17.81 -30.56
CA PHE A 513 -6.29 -19.19 -31.01
C PHE A 513 -4.83 -19.57 -31.22
N ASN A 514 -4.42 -20.70 -30.65
CA ASN A 514 -3.12 -21.35 -30.90
C ASN A 514 -1.88 -20.46 -30.67
N THR A 515 -2.01 -19.43 -29.82
CA THR A 515 -0.89 -18.61 -29.35
C THR A 515 -0.86 -18.59 -27.83
N ALA A 516 0.31 -18.91 -27.28
CA ALA A 516 0.58 -18.85 -25.85
C ALA A 516 1.59 -17.74 -25.51
N PHE A 517 1.79 -16.80 -26.44
CA PHE A 517 2.73 -15.70 -26.28
C PHE A 517 2.21 -14.66 -25.28
N TYR A 518 2.92 -14.45 -24.18
CA TYR A 518 2.59 -13.48 -23.13
C TYR A 518 2.35 -12.09 -23.68
N GLY A 519 3.19 -11.68 -24.65
CA GLY A 519 3.06 -10.37 -25.27
C GLY A 519 1.71 -10.14 -25.93
N GLN A 520 1.14 -11.17 -26.57
CA GLN A 520 -0.15 -11.10 -27.25
C GLN A 520 -1.30 -10.97 -26.25
N VAL A 521 -1.30 -11.82 -25.20
CA VAL A 521 -2.32 -11.79 -24.13
C VAL A 521 -2.30 -10.45 -23.39
N ARG A 522 -1.11 -10.00 -22.97
CA ARG A 522 -0.91 -8.70 -22.31
C ARG A 522 -1.51 -7.58 -23.15
N SER A 523 -1.20 -7.56 -24.44
CA SER A 523 -1.59 -6.46 -25.31
C SER A 523 -3.09 -6.36 -25.49
N LEU A 524 -3.78 -7.49 -25.71
CA LEU A 524 -5.24 -7.49 -25.82
C LEU A 524 -5.91 -7.12 -24.49
N ALA A 525 -5.40 -7.60 -23.37
CA ALA A 525 -5.93 -7.27 -22.05
C ALA A 525 -5.82 -5.77 -21.77
N LEU A 526 -4.66 -5.16 -22.06
CA LEU A 526 -4.45 -3.72 -21.94
C LEU A 526 -5.37 -2.93 -22.90
N GLN A 527 -5.58 -3.41 -24.13
CA GLN A 527 -6.45 -2.76 -25.10
C GLN A 527 -7.92 -2.78 -24.65
N LEU A 528 -8.42 -3.94 -24.21
CA LEU A 528 -9.79 -4.09 -23.69
C LEU A 528 -10.00 -3.22 -22.44
N ALA A 529 -9.03 -3.22 -21.52
CA ALA A 529 -9.06 -2.39 -20.32
C ALA A 529 -9.04 -0.89 -20.65
N ALA A 530 -8.19 -0.47 -21.59
CA ALA A 530 -8.09 0.92 -22.01
C ALA A 530 -9.40 1.42 -22.64
N GLU A 531 -10.07 0.57 -23.42
CA GLU A 531 -11.38 0.89 -24.00
C GLU A 531 -12.43 1.11 -22.90
N GLY A 532 -12.52 0.18 -21.95
CA GLY A 532 -13.44 0.29 -20.81
C GLY A 532 -13.14 1.52 -19.95
N ALA A 533 -11.87 1.75 -19.61
CA ALA A 533 -11.43 2.86 -18.76
C ALA A 533 -11.68 4.23 -19.42
N ALA A 534 -11.46 4.34 -20.73
CA ALA A 534 -11.74 5.55 -21.50
C ALA A 534 -13.24 5.90 -21.48
N ARG A 535 -14.11 4.90 -21.68
CA ARG A 535 -15.58 5.10 -21.64
C ARG A 535 -16.09 5.45 -20.24
N ALA A 536 -15.55 4.79 -19.21
CA ALA A 536 -16.05 4.94 -17.84
C ALA A 536 -15.53 6.19 -17.12
N SER A 537 -14.29 6.62 -17.40
CA SER A 537 -13.59 7.63 -16.59
C SER A 537 -12.79 8.65 -17.41
N GLY A 538 -12.81 8.56 -18.74
CA GLY A 538 -11.99 9.40 -19.62
C GLY A 538 -10.49 9.14 -19.49
N ALA A 539 -10.07 8.04 -18.85
CA ALA A 539 -8.66 7.70 -18.72
C ALA A 539 -8.01 7.41 -20.08
N LEU A 540 -6.73 7.75 -20.22
CA LEU A 540 -5.97 7.57 -21.45
C LEU A 540 -4.83 6.57 -21.23
N MET A 541 -4.84 5.47 -21.97
CA MET A 541 -3.68 4.58 -22.02
C MET A 541 -2.66 5.14 -23.02
N VAL A 542 -1.43 5.40 -22.55
CA VAL A 542 -0.32 5.90 -23.39
C VAL A 542 0.71 4.81 -23.64
N HIS A 543 1.27 4.74 -24.84
CA HIS A 543 2.32 3.76 -25.20
C HIS A 543 3.72 4.41 -25.21
N CYS A 544 4.15 4.86 -24.04
CA CYS A 544 5.46 5.48 -23.82
C CYS A 544 6.12 4.92 -22.56
N ALA A 545 7.42 5.14 -22.43
CA ALA A 545 8.08 4.91 -21.15
C ALA A 545 7.80 6.09 -20.21
N VAL A 546 7.73 5.82 -18.92
CA VAL A 546 7.40 6.79 -17.89
C VAL A 546 8.47 6.70 -16.80
N LEU A 547 9.15 7.81 -16.58
CA LEU A 547 10.13 7.98 -15.51
C LEU A 547 9.60 8.99 -14.49
N ASP A 548 10.11 8.91 -13.28
CA ASP A 548 9.96 9.93 -12.25
C ASP A 548 11.36 10.42 -11.88
N VAL A 549 11.59 11.72 -12.06
CA VAL A 549 12.87 12.38 -11.76
C VAL A 549 12.61 13.34 -10.62
N ASP A 550 13.08 13.00 -9.42
CA ASP A 550 12.92 13.84 -8.22
C ASP A 550 11.44 14.24 -7.95
N GLY A 551 10.48 13.38 -8.31
CA GLY A 551 9.04 13.63 -8.17
C GLY A 551 8.36 14.25 -9.40
N ALA A 552 9.10 14.59 -10.45
CA ALA A 552 8.57 15.07 -11.72
C ALA A 552 8.47 13.93 -12.75
N GLY A 553 7.27 13.69 -13.27
CA GLY A 553 7.04 12.64 -14.26
C GLY A 553 7.51 13.03 -15.66
N VAL A 554 8.21 12.12 -16.32
CA VAL A 554 8.72 12.30 -17.70
C VAL A 554 8.17 11.20 -18.59
N LEU A 555 7.39 11.60 -19.60
CA LEU A 555 6.86 10.71 -20.63
C LEU A 555 7.81 10.68 -21.81
N VAL A 556 8.34 9.51 -22.16
CA VAL A 556 9.35 9.34 -23.21
C VAL A 556 8.77 8.57 -24.40
N TRP A 557 8.46 9.31 -25.45
CA TRP A 557 7.84 8.85 -26.67
C TRP A 557 8.92 8.54 -27.71
N GLY A 558 8.92 7.34 -28.28
CA GLY A 558 9.92 6.96 -29.27
C GLY A 558 9.52 5.73 -30.03
N GLY A 559 9.51 5.83 -31.36
CA GLY A 559 9.23 4.72 -32.26
C GLY A 559 10.40 3.73 -32.38
N PRO A 560 10.24 2.67 -33.18
CA PRO A 560 11.34 1.77 -33.53
C PRO A 560 12.58 2.55 -34.02
N GLY A 561 13.77 2.12 -33.60
CA GLY A 561 15.03 2.77 -34.01
C GLY A 561 15.41 4.05 -33.25
N SER A 562 14.49 4.69 -32.50
CA SER A 562 14.75 5.94 -31.76
C SER A 562 15.84 5.87 -30.67
N GLY A 563 16.31 4.67 -30.32
CA GLY A 563 17.21 4.48 -29.19
C GLY A 563 16.57 4.73 -27.82
N ARG A 564 15.22 4.77 -27.72
CA ARG A 564 14.48 4.92 -26.45
C ARG A 564 15.00 3.99 -25.37
N THR A 565 15.12 2.71 -25.68
CA THR A 565 15.53 1.68 -24.72
C THR A 565 16.92 1.93 -24.12
N SER A 566 17.90 2.32 -24.94
CA SER A 566 19.26 2.62 -24.44
C SER A 566 19.32 3.94 -23.69
N LEU A 567 18.53 4.95 -24.10
CA LEU A 567 18.40 6.20 -23.36
C LEU A 567 17.82 5.99 -21.96
N LEU A 568 16.73 5.23 -21.85
CA LEU A 568 16.09 4.93 -20.57
C LEU A 568 17.03 4.19 -19.63
N ALA A 569 17.81 3.24 -20.16
CA ALA A 569 18.78 2.51 -19.38
C ALA A 569 19.87 3.42 -18.78
N GLN A 570 20.37 4.38 -19.56
CA GLN A 570 21.33 5.37 -19.07
C GLN A 570 20.69 6.34 -18.06
N ALA A 571 19.44 6.76 -18.30
CA ALA A 571 18.71 7.62 -17.36
C ALA A 571 18.49 6.92 -16.01
N LEU A 572 18.15 5.63 -16.00
CA LEU A 572 17.93 4.86 -14.78
C LEU A 572 19.18 4.65 -13.93
N GLN A 573 20.38 4.85 -14.48
CA GLN A 573 21.63 4.80 -13.71
C GLN A 573 21.83 6.06 -12.86
N ARG A 574 21.14 7.17 -13.21
CA ARG A 574 21.30 8.46 -12.54
C ARG A 574 20.50 8.52 -11.24
N ASP A 575 21.04 9.25 -10.27
CA ASP A 575 20.37 9.50 -8.99
C ASP A 575 19.09 10.30 -9.18
N GLY A 576 18.09 10.02 -8.34
CA GLY A 576 16.77 10.66 -8.39
C GLY A 576 15.85 10.14 -9.49
N VAL A 577 16.34 9.29 -10.40
CA VAL A 577 15.55 8.71 -11.50
C VAL A 577 14.95 7.37 -11.09
N ARG A 578 13.62 7.26 -11.19
CA ARG A 578 12.85 6.06 -10.88
C ARG A 578 12.04 5.65 -12.10
N LEU A 579 11.97 4.34 -12.36
CA LEU A 579 11.09 3.80 -13.38
C LEU A 579 9.65 3.79 -12.88
N VAL A 580 8.70 4.28 -13.69
CA VAL A 580 7.26 4.10 -13.42
C VAL A 580 6.70 3.01 -14.32
N ALA A 581 6.83 3.19 -15.63
CA ALA A 581 6.42 2.21 -16.63
C ALA A 581 7.41 2.16 -17.79
N ALA A 582 7.58 0.98 -18.39
CA ALA A 582 8.60 0.80 -19.43
C ALA A 582 8.09 1.07 -20.85
N ASP A 583 6.81 0.81 -21.10
CA ASP A 583 6.22 0.92 -22.45
C ASP A 583 4.72 1.29 -22.47
N ALA A 584 4.01 1.18 -21.34
CA ALA A 584 2.60 1.60 -21.25
C ALA A 584 2.26 2.18 -19.87
N GLY A 585 1.55 3.30 -19.84
CA GLY A 585 1.08 3.94 -18.61
C GLY A 585 -0.39 4.37 -18.73
N LEU A 586 -1.11 4.38 -17.61
CA LEU A 586 -2.48 4.89 -17.57
C LEU A 586 -2.51 6.30 -17.04
N VAL A 587 -2.92 7.24 -17.88
CA VAL A 587 -3.18 8.62 -17.50
C VAL A 587 -4.60 8.72 -16.96
N ARG A 588 -4.73 9.18 -15.71
CA ARG A 588 -5.99 9.58 -15.10
C ARG A 588 -6.01 11.08 -14.85
N TRP A 589 -7.15 11.70 -15.06
CA TRP A 589 -7.32 13.13 -14.85
C TRP A 589 -7.67 13.40 -13.39
N GLY A 590 -6.75 14.01 -12.64
CA GLY A 590 -7.04 14.57 -11.31
C GLY A 590 -7.66 15.96 -11.40
N THR A 591 -8.08 16.52 -10.26
CA THR A 591 -8.65 17.87 -10.17
C THR A 591 -7.63 18.98 -10.49
N ALA A 592 -6.35 18.76 -10.18
CA ALA A 592 -5.27 19.75 -10.39
C ALA A 592 -4.29 19.39 -11.53
N ALA A 593 -4.01 18.09 -11.74
CA ALA A 593 -3.06 17.62 -12.75
C ALA A 593 -3.39 16.17 -13.18
N PRO A 594 -2.98 15.75 -14.40
CA PRO A 594 -2.98 14.33 -14.75
C PRO A 594 -2.04 13.55 -13.83
N VAL A 595 -2.32 12.26 -13.65
CA VAL A 595 -1.43 11.31 -12.97
C VAL A 595 -1.23 10.11 -13.88
N VAL A 596 -0.01 9.61 -13.98
CA VAL A 596 0.30 8.38 -14.72
C VAL A 596 0.57 7.25 -13.74
N ASP A 597 -0.23 6.19 -13.81
CA ASP A 597 -0.07 4.99 -12.98
C ASP A 597 0.44 3.81 -13.82
N LEU A 598 1.28 2.97 -13.21
CA LEU A 598 1.60 1.64 -13.73
C LEU A 598 0.40 0.70 -13.49
N VAL A 599 -0.13 0.14 -14.58
CA VAL A 599 -1.29 -0.78 -14.53
C VAL A 599 -0.91 -2.23 -14.25
N GLU A 600 0.34 -2.58 -14.52
CA GLU A 600 0.86 -3.92 -14.26
C GLU A 600 1.40 -4.03 -12.83
N ARG A 601 1.29 -5.23 -12.25
CA ARG A 601 1.94 -5.58 -11.00
C ARG A 601 3.43 -5.89 -11.19
N LYS A 602 3.76 -6.57 -12.29
CA LYS A 602 5.12 -6.93 -12.69
C LYS A 602 5.42 -6.34 -14.06
N LEU A 603 6.60 -5.75 -14.24
CA LEU A 603 7.00 -5.18 -15.53
C LEU A 603 7.30 -6.30 -16.52
N TYR A 604 6.89 -6.12 -17.77
CA TYR A 604 7.13 -7.05 -18.87
C TYR A 604 8.04 -6.44 -19.94
N LEU A 605 9.32 -6.84 -19.96
CA LEU A 605 10.36 -6.24 -20.80
C LEU A 605 10.89 -7.19 -21.89
N LYS A 606 11.38 -6.61 -22.99
CA LYS A 606 12.21 -7.33 -23.98
C LYS A 606 13.60 -7.57 -23.42
N ALA A 607 14.19 -8.73 -23.70
CA ALA A 607 15.56 -9.07 -23.29
C ALA A 607 16.58 -8.03 -23.76
N LYS A 608 16.41 -7.51 -24.99
CA LYS A 608 17.22 -6.39 -25.53
C LYS A 608 17.20 -5.15 -24.63
N GLY A 609 16.05 -4.83 -24.03
CA GLY A 609 15.95 -3.70 -23.11
C GLY A 609 16.48 -4.02 -21.72
N ALA A 610 16.30 -5.25 -21.28
CA ALA A 610 16.91 -5.72 -20.04
C ALA A 610 18.43 -5.68 -20.06
N ARG A 611 19.06 -6.04 -21.19
CA ARG A 611 20.53 -5.97 -21.36
C ARG A 611 21.11 -4.59 -21.06
N ALA A 612 20.36 -3.53 -21.36
CA ALA A 612 20.85 -2.18 -21.17
C ALA A 612 20.86 -1.76 -19.69
N VAL A 613 20.09 -2.43 -18.83
CA VAL A 613 20.00 -2.17 -17.38
C VAL A 613 20.65 -3.34 -16.63
N GLY A 614 21.91 -3.19 -16.24
CA GLY A 614 22.69 -4.28 -15.63
C GLY A 614 22.07 -4.87 -14.36
N GLU A 615 21.22 -4.12 -13.66
CA GLU A 615 20.46 -4.61 -12.51
C GLU A 615 19.42 -5.69 -12.86
N ILE A 616 18.95 -5.77 -14.12
CA ILE A 616 17.96 -6.76 -14.51
C ILE A 616 18.57 -8.17 -14.54
N GLU A 617 19.85 -8.30 -14.88
CA GLU A 617 20.56 -9.58 -14.84
C GLU A 617 20.50 -10.22 -13.44
N LYS A 618 20.60 -9.39 -12.39
CA LYS A 618 20.55 -9.79 -10.98
C LYS A 618 19.18 -10.28 -10.50
N VAL A 619 18.15 -10.14 -11.34
CA VAL A 619 16.79 -10.58 -11.01
C VAL A 619 16.25 -11.64 -11.97
N LEU A 620 17.01 -12.06 -12.98
CA LEU A 620 16.56 -13.06 -13.98
C LEU A 620 16.09 -14.37 -13.33
N GLU A 621 16.82 -14.86 -12.32
CA GLU A 621 16.52 -16.13 -11.64
C GLU A 621 15.19 -16.15 -10.88
N ARG A 622 14.68 -14.97 -10.52
CA ARG A 622 13.40 -14.76 -9.82
C ARG A 622 12.33 -14.21 -10.77
N SER A 623 12.69 -13.95 -12.01
CA SER A 623 11.79 -13.47 -13.07
C SER A 623 11.10 -14.64 -13.77
N LYS A 624 9.91 -14.40 -14.34
CA LYS A 624 9.37 -15.29 -15.36
C LYS A 624 9.99 -14.93 -16.70
N LEU A 625 10.44 -15.96 -17.40
CA LEU A 625 11.16 -15.81 -18.64
C LEU A 625 10.36 -16.47 -19.76
N GLU A 626 10.36 -15.86 -20.93
CA GLU A 626 9.71 -16.41 -22.11
C GLU A 626 10.66 -16.25 -23.29
N ASN A 627 10.96 -17.35 -23.99
CA ASN A 627 11.87 -17.39 -25.13
C ASN A 627 13.30 -16.85 -24.84
N ILE A 628 13.82 -17.08 -23.63
CA ILE A 628 15.20 -16.73 -23.25
C ILE A 628 16.14 -17.89 -23.59
N VAL A 629 17.31 -17.59 -24.12
CA VAL A 629 18.40 -18.56 -24.37
C VAL A 629 19.11 -18.84 -23.05
N THR A 630 19.00 -20.08 -22.57
CA THR A 630 19.53 -20.51 -21.26
C THR A 630 20.63 -21.55 -21.37
N ASP A 631 20.94 -22.02 -22.58
CA ASP A 631 21.96 -23.03 -22.85
C ASP A 631 22.92 -22.56 -23.95
N ARG A 632 24.19 -22.96 -23.83
CA ARG A 632 25.26 -22.51 -24.74
C ARG A 632 25.06 -22.99 -26.18
N VAL A 633 24.41 -24.13 -26.36
CA VAL A 633 24.15 -24.74 -27.68
C VAL A 633 23.13 -23.92 -28.47
N ALA A 634 22.12 -23.35 -27.79
CA ALA A 634 21.14 -22.46 -28.39
C ALA A 634 21.64 -21.00 -28.58
N CYS A 635 22.85 -20.68 -28.09
CA CYS A 635 23.46 -19.37 -28.30
C CYS A 635 24.04 -19.25 -29.71
N HIS A 636 23.41 -18.44 -30.55
CA HIS A 636 23.80 -18.18 -31.94
C HIS A 636 24.61 -16.89 -32.13
N VAL A 637 24.95 -16.21 -31.03
CA VAL A 637 25.76 -14.98 -31.05
C VAL A 637 27.23 -15.35 -30.98
N ASP A 638 28.01 -14.76 -31.88
CA ASP A 638 29.46 -14.81 -31.84
C ASP A 638 29.96 -13.81 -30.78
N HIS A 639 30.48 -14.33 -29.67
CA HIS A 639 30.98 -13.52 -28.56
C HIS A 639 32.50 -13.36 -28.71
N PRO A 640 33.03 -12.12 -28.69
CA PRO A 640 34.48 -11.91 -28.73
C PRO A 640 35.19 -12.72 -27.62
N ASP A 641 36.30 -13.36 -27.98
CA ASP A 641 37.14 -14.19 -27.09
C ASP A 641 36.39 -15.36 -26.39
N ASP A 642 35.35 -15.93 -27.02
CA ASP A 642 34.52 -17.03 -26.46
C ASP A 642 33.89 -16.69 -25.08
N THR A 643 33.64 -15.41 -24.82
CA THR A 643 33.21 -14.92 -23.49
C THR A 643 31.70 -14.97 -23.25
N CYS A 644 30.98 -15.94 -23.85
CA CYS A 644 29.53 -16.07 -23.67
C CYS A 644 29.20 -16.05 -22.17
N PRO A 645 28.20 -15.26 -21.70
CA PRO A 645 27.82 -15.23 -20.29
C PRO A 645 27.51 -16.62 -19.73
N LEU A 646 26.95 -17.50 -20.57
CA LEU A 646 26.64 -18.89 -20.21
C LEU A 646 27.90 -19.72 -19.91
N ASP A 647 29.01 -19.49 -20.62
CA ASP A 647 30.29 -20.17 -20.38
C ASP A 647 30.94 -19.70 -19.06
N ARG A 648 30.55 -18.51 -18.57
CA ARG A 648 30.97 -17.94 -17.28
C ARG A 648 29.99 -18.22 -16.13
N GLY A 649 29.03 -19.11 -16.35
CA GLY A 649 28.06 -19.53 -15.33
C GLY A 649 26.88 -18.58 -15.11
N ALA A 650 26.64 -17.62 -16.02
CA ALA A 650 25.40 -16.85 -16.01
C ALA A 650 24.20 -17.76 -16.34
N SER A 651 23.00 -17.40 -15.85
CA SER A 651 21.80 -18.22 -16.03
C SER A 651 21.20 -18.10 -17.44
N ALA A 652 21.53 -17.06 -18.21
CA ALA A 652 20.98 -16.81 -19.54
C ALA A 652 21.93 -15.98 -20.41
N CYS A 653 21.84 -16.16 -21.74
CA CYS A 653 22.45 -15.24 -22.71
C CYS A 653 21.39 -14.26 -23.22
N LEU A 654 21.33 -13.05 -22.64
CA LEU A 654 20.40 -12.02 -23.09
C LEU A 654 20.70 -11.52 -24.51
N GLU A 655 21.94 -11.66 -24.98
CA GLU A 655 22.35 -11.25 -26.33
C GLU A 655 21.75 -12.16 -27.40
N ALA A 656 21.77 -13.47 -27.17
CA ALA A 656 21.12 -14.45 -28.05
C ALA A 656 19.59 -14.47 -27.88
N SER A 657 19.04 -13.79 -26.87
CA SER A 657 17.60 -13.79 -26.57
C SER A 657 16.82 -12.69 -27.29
N THR A 658 16.99 -12.52 -28.60
CA THR A 658 16.42 -11.38 -29.34
C THR A 658 14.89 -11.30 -29.28
N LYS A 659 14.21 -12.46 -29.17
CA LYS A 659 12.75 -12.57 -28.97
C LYS A 659 12.35 -12.76 -27.50
N GLY A 660 13.34 -12.82 -26.60
CA GLY A 660 13.15 -13.12 -25.21
C GLY A 660 12.43 -12.00 -24.45
N ARG A 661 11.68 -12.40 -23.44
CA ARG A 661 10.87 -11.53 -22.60
C ARG A 661 11.07 -11.89 -21.13
N ILE A 662 11.05 -10.86 -20.29
CA ILE A 662 11.36 -10.96 -18.87
C ILE A 662 10.24 -10.27 -18.11
N MET A 663 9.59 -10.99 -17.21
CA MET A 663 8.59 -10.44 -16.30
C MET A 663 9.08 -10.49 -14.85
N PHE A 664 9.12 -9.35 -14.18
CA PHE A 664 9.69 -9.24 -12.83
C PHE A 664 9.00 -8.18 -11.98
N ASP A 665 9.11 -8.29 -10.66
CA ASP A 665 8.64 -7.24 -9.76
C ASP A 665 9.62 -6.04 -9.82
N PRO A 666 9.16 -4.84 -10.21
CA PRO A 666 10.05 -3.70 -10.39
C PRO A 666 10.75 -3.25 -9.10
N TYR A 667 10.21 -3.58 -7.92
CA TYR A 667 10.88 -3.26 -6.64
C TYR A 667 12.14 -4.09 -6.41
N TRP A 668 12.38 -5.16 -7.16
CA TRP A 668 13.65 -5.90 -7.10
C TRP A 668 14.83 -5.11 -7.67
N LEU A 669 14.59 -4.02 -8.41
CA LEU A 669 15.62 -3.15 -8.97
C LEU A 669 16.17 -2.11 -7.96
N GLY A 670 16.04 -2.33 -6.66
CA GLY A 670 16.49 -1.39 -5.62
C GLY A 670 15.38 -0.66 -4.86
N GLY A 671 14.19 -1.26 -4.80
CA GLY A 671 13.05 -0.78 -4.02
C GLY A 671 12.51 0.58 -4.47
N GLY A 672 11.98 1.35 -3.52
CA GLY A 672 11.40 2.67 -3.78
C GLY A 672 12.38 3.73 -4.28
N ARG A 673 13.69 3.45 -4.26
CA ARG A 673 14.74 4.32 -4.82
C ARG A 673 14.82 4.25 -6.35
N ARG A 674 14.37 3.15 -6.95
CA ARG A 674 14.53 2.86 -8.39
C ARG A 674 13.20 2.64 -9.11
N HIS A 675 12.12 2.46 -8.36
CA HIS A 675 10.77 2.33 -8.91
C HIS A 675 9.74 3.11 -8.08
N VAL A 676 8.75 3.68 -8.75
CA VAL A 676 7.53 4.22 -8.13
C VAL A 676 6.34 3.87 -9.01
N ARG A 677 5.20 3.51 -8.42
CA ARG A 677 4.03 3.06 -9.19
C ARG A 677 3.29 4.17 -9.93
N ARG A 678 3.53 5.42 -9.54
CA ARG A 678 2.81 6.57 -10.08
C ARG A 678 3.65 7.82 -10.07
N THR A 679 3.37 8.72 -10.99
CA THR A 679 4.00 10.04 -11.06
C THR A 679 3.05 11.07 -11.68
N VAL A 680 3.33 12.35 -11.46
CA VAL A 680 2.61 13.47 -12.09
C VAL A 680 3.44 13.90 -13.29
N PRO A 681 2.98 13.68 -14.53
CA PRO A 681 3.76 14.03 -15.71
C PRO A 681 3.91 15.56 -15.80
N ARG A 682 5.15 16.01 -15.94
CA ARG A 682 5.53 17.42 -16.14
C ARG A 682 6.06 17.67 -17.54
N VAL A 683 6.72 16.66 -18.13
CA VAL A 683 7.36 16.78 -19.44
C VAL A 683 7.04 15.59 -20.32
N SER A 684 6.74 15.86 -21.60
CA SER A 684 6.60 14.89 -22.67
C SER A 684 7.75 15.04 -23.66
N VAL A 685 8.65 14.05 -23.70
CA VAL A 685 9.85 14.03 -24.53
C VAL A 685 9.64 13.11 -25.74
N PHE A 686 9.65 13.66 -26.94
CA PHE A 686 9.60 12.93 -28.20
C PHE A 686 11.01 12.71 -28.74
N LEU A 687 11.40 11.46 -28.92
CA LEU A 687 12.70 11.12 -29.47
C LEU A 687 12.66 11.18 -30.99
N ALA A 688 13.47 12.07 -31.55
CA ALA A 688 13.69 12.17 -33.00
C ALA A 688 15.08 11.67 -33.37
N ALA A 689 15.24 11.27 -34.63
CA ALA A 689 16.51 10.85 -35.19
C ALA A 689 16.78 11.59 -36.51
N ASP A 690 16.72 12.92 -36.47
CA ASP A 690 16.85 13.78 -37.65
C ASP A 690 18.10 14.67 -37.52
N PRO A 691 19.13 14.53 -38.38
CA PRO A 691 20.37 15.28 -38.25
C PRO A 691 20.22 16.79 -38.44
N VAL A 692 19.09 17.27 -38.96
CA VAL A 692 18.84 18.70 -39.23
C VAL A 692 18.18 19.41 -38.04
N LEU A 693 17.53 18.68 -37.13
CA LEU A 693 16.86 19.27 -35.96
C LEU A 693 17.86 19.66 -34.86
N PRO A 694 17.61 20.74 -34.09
CA PRO A 694 18.43 21.06 -32.93
C PRO A 694 18.33 19.97 -31.85
N LEU A 695 19.25 19.98 -30.88
CA LEU A 695 19.28 18.98 -29.80
C LEU A 695 17.94 18.91 -29.04
N VAL A 696 17.35 20.06 -28.73
CA VAL A 696 16.03 20.19 -28.11
C VAL A 696 15.20 21.19 -28.89
N GLN A 697 13.95 20.83 -29.21
CA GLN A 697 12.96 21.72 -29.83
C GLN A 697 11.65 21.63 -29.06
N GLU A 698 11.03 22.76 -28.71
CA GLU A 698 9.69 22.74 -28.11
C GLU A 698 8.62 22.50 -29.17
N LEU A 699 7.58 21.74 -28.81
CA LEU A 699 6.45 21.45 -29.68
C LEU A 699 5.16 21.98 -29.08
N GLN A 700 4.28 22.49 -29.93
CA GLN A 700 2.93 22.85 -29.49
C GLN A 700 2.11 21.57 -29.23
N PRO A 701 1.22 21.54 -28.21
CA PRO A 701 0.44 20.35 -27.87
C PRO A 701 -0.32 19.72 -29.06
N ARG A 702 -0.90 20.56 -29.92
CA ARG A 702 -1.60 20.15 -31.15
C ARG A 702 -0.68 19.48 -32.16
N GLU A 703 0.53 20.00 -32.33
CA GLU A 703 1.52 19.46 -33.24
C GLU A 703 2.02 18.09 -32.73
N ALA A 704 2.32 17.99 -31.43
CA ALA A 704 2.71 16.74 -30.80
C ALA A 704 1.64 15.66 -30.92
N ALA A 705 0.36 16.01 -30.71
CA ALA A 705 -0.76 15.08 -30.89
C ALA A 705 -0.90 14.61 -32.36
N ARG A 706 -0.68 15.50 -33.34
CA ARG A 706 -0.68 15.15 -34.78
C ARG A 706 0.47 14.22 -35.16
N LEU A 707 1.69 14.51 -34.68
CA LEU A 707 2.87 13.64 -34.89
C LEU A 707 2.66 12.26 -34.29
N LEU A 708 2.04 12.21 -33.11
CA LEU A 708 1.75 10.95 -32.45
C LEU A 708 0.66 10.16 -33.20
N ALA A 709 -0.41 10.81 -33.65
CA ALA A 709 -1.48 10.17 -34.44
C ALA A 709 -0.96 9.63 -35.79
N SER A 710 -0.11 10.38 -36.50
CA SER A 710 0.50 9.93 -37.76
C SER A 710 1.43 8.72 -37.57
N GLY A 711 1.93 8.51 -36.34
CA GLY A 711 2.85 7.44 -36.04
C GLY A 711 4.24 7.59 -36.64
N THR A 712 4.57 8.78 -37.15
CA THR A 712 5.84 9.09 -37.82
C THR A 712 6.54 10.22 -37.09
N LEU A 713 7.47 9.89 -36.20
CA LEU A 713 8.32 10.89 -35.55
C LEU A 713 9.43 11.34 -36.52
N PRO A 714 9.95 12.58 -36.39
CA PRO A 714 11.02 13.06 -37.26
C PRO A 714 12.25 12.14 -37.26
N GLY A 715 12.66 11.71 -38.45
CA GLY A 715 13.78 10.78 -38.64
C GLY A 715 13.52 9.33 -38.22
N ALA A 716 12.29 8.95 -37.87
CA ALA A 716 11.96 7.57 -37.53
C ALA A 716 12.10 6.62 -38.73
N GLN A 717 12.65 5.43 -38.50
CA GLN A 717 12.76 4.38 -39.52
C GLN A 717 11.63 3.35 -39.35
N GLY A 718 11.02 2.94 -40.46
CA GLY A 718 10.00 1.88 -40.51
C GLY A 718 8.61 2.37 -40.91
N LYS A 719 7.62 1.47 -40.81
CA LYS A 719 6.22 1.80 -41.12
C LYS A 719 5.63 2.72 -40.03
N PRO A 720 4.77 3.68 -40.38
CA PRO A 720 4.07 4.50 -39.40
C PRO A 720 3.28 3.64 -38.41
N VAL A 721 3.37 3.96 -37.12
CA VAL A 721 2.65 3.28 -36.04
C VAL A 721 1.81 4.30 -35.28
N PRO A 722 0.51 4.45 -35.58
CA PRO A 722 -0.35 5.42 -34.92
C PRO A 722 -0.29 5.30 -33.39
N PHE A 723 -0.17 6.44 -32.72
CA PHE A 723 0.01 6.57 -31.28
C PHE A 723 1.19 5.79 -30.69
N LEU A 724 2.15 5.40 -31.56
CA LEU A 724 3.24 4.49 -31.27
C LEU A 724 2.80 3.14 -30.68
N ASN A 725 1.53 2.78 -30.80
CA ASN A 725 1.00 1.54 -30.29
C ASN A 725 0.73 0.56 -31.45
N PRO A 726 1.66 -0.38 -31.73
CA PRO A 726 1.53 -1.32 -32.85
C PRO A 726 0.44 -2.37 -32.62
N HIS A 727 -0.25 -2.32 -31.49
CA HIS A 727 -1.27 -3.28 -31.10
C HIS A 727 -2.67 -2.65 -31.02
N LEU A 728 -2.84 -1.40 -31.46
CA LEU A 728 -4.17 -0.82 -31.65
C LEU A 728 -4.85 -1.54 -32.83
N ALA A 729 -5.77 -2.44 -32.52
CA ALA A 729 -6.58 -3.07 -33.56
C ALA A 729 -7.62 -2.10 -34.12
N GLY A 730 -7.56 -1.82 -35.43
CA GLY A 730 -8.58 -1.12 -36.20
C GLY A 730 -8.99 0.25 -35.64
N LEU A 731 -8.19 1.28 -35.90
CA LEU A 731 -8.55 2.69 -35.68
C LEU A 731 -9.57 3.12 -36.74
N ASP A 732 -10.80 3.40 -36.32
CA ASP A 732 -11.73 4.20 -37.13
C ASP A 732 -11.49 5.70 -36.89
N SER A 733 -12.04 6.54 -37.77
CA SER A 733 -11.85 7.99 -37.71
C SER A 733 -12.30 8.60 -36.38
N ALA A 734 -13.43 8.14 -35.85
CA ALA A 734 -13.96 8.62 -34.57
C ALA A 734 -13.01 8.28 -33.41
N ARG A 735 -12.45 7.07 -33.39
CA ARG A 735 -11.51 6.64 -32.36
C ARG A 735 -10.18 7.37 -32.46
N GLU A 736 -9.68 7.58 -33.67
CA GLU A 736 -8.46 8.35 -33.90
C GLU A 736 -8.63 9.80 -33.40
N ASP A 737 -9.75 10.43 -33.73
CA ASP A 737 -10.08 11.79 -33.28
C ASP A 737 -10.17 11.88 -31.76
N PHE A 738 -10.81 10.90 -31.12
CA PHE A 738 -10.86 10.80 -29.65
C PHE A 738 -9.47 10.69 -29.02
N LEU A 739 -8.64 9.76 -29.50
CA LEU A 739 -7.29 9.56 -28.97
C LEU A 739 -6.43 10.80 -29.20
N ARG A 740 -6.54 11.44 -30.36
CA ARG A 740 -5.83 12.68 -30.67
C ARG A 740 -6.22 13.80 -29.69
N ALA A 741 -7.51 13.97 -29.40
CA ALA A 741 -8.00 14.95 -28.43
C ALA A 741 -7.52 14.67 -27.00
N GLN A 742 -7.52 13.41 -26.55
CA GLN A 742 -7.02 13.06 -25.22
C GLN A 742 -5.50 13.26 -25.10
N HIS A 743 -4.72 12.96 -26.14
CA HIS A 743 -3.29 13.25 -26.15
C HIS A 743 -3.01 14.76 -26.21
N GLU A 744 -3.76 15.54 -26.98
CA GLU A 744 -3.66 17.00 -26.98
C GLU A 744 -3.92 17.57 -25.57
N ARG A 745 -4.92 17.05 -24.86
CA ARG A 745 -5.20 17.42 -23.46
C ARG A 745 -4.03 17.09 -22.53
N LEU A 746 -3.40 15.92 -22.71
CA LEU A 746 -2.23 15.52 -21.92
C LEU A 746 -1.06 16.47 -22.19
N PHE A 747 -0.81 16.74 -23.46
CA PHE A 747 0.27 17.62 -23.92
C PHE A 747 0.05 19.08 -23.53
N ALA A 748 -1.20 19.53 -23.40
CA ALA A 748 -1.50 20.85 -22.85
C ALA A 748 -1.17 20.96 -21.35
N ALA A 749 -1.12 19.82 -20.63
CA ALA A 749 -0.78 19.76 -19.21
C ALA A 749 0.71 19.47 -18.93
N THR A 750 1.52 19.28 -19.98
CA THR A 750 2.97 18.99 -19.86
C THR A 750 3.78 19.90 -20.75
N ARG A 751 5.02 20.20 -20.40
CA ARG A 751 5.97 20.78 -21.36
C ARG A 751 6.30 19.73 -22.43
N VAL A 752 6.14 20.05 -23.71
CA VAL A 752 6.39 19.10 -24.81
C VAL A 752 7.65 19.47 -25.57
N VAL A 753 8.58 18.52 -25.68
CA VAL A 753 9.86 18.73 -26.34
C VAL A 753 10.20 17.55 -27.23
N LEU A 754 10.89 17.84 -28.32
CA LEU A 754 11.57 16.89 -29.17
C LEU A 754 13.06 16.87 -28.77
N LEU A 755 13.59 15.68 -28.47
CA LEU A 755 14.99 15.45 -28.15
C LEU A 755 15.64 14.69 -29.31
N ASN A 756 16.60 15.33 -29.98
CA ASN A 756 17.28 14.74 -31.12
C ASN A 756 18.36 13.75 -30.65
N THR A 757 18.13 12.48 -30.91
CA THR A 757 18.98 11.39 -30.46
C THR A 757 20.23 11.17 -31.31
N THR A 758 20.40 11.91 -32.41
CA THR A 758 21.60 11.88 -33.27
C THR A 758 22.72 12.82 -32.79
N LEU A 759 22.39 13.83 -31.98
CA LEU A 759 23.30 14.92 -31.59
C LEU A 759 23.89 14.75 -30.18
N GLY A 760 24.40 13.57 -29.83
CA GLY A 760 25.11 13.37 -28.56
C GLY A 760 25.29 11.91 -28.17
N ALA A 761 26.25 11.67 -27.26
CA ALA A 761 26.40 10.38 -26.61
C ALA A 761 25.18 10.06 -25.73
N LYS A 762 24.86 8.78 -25.55
CA LYS A 762 23.66 8.35 -24.81
C LYS A 762 23.63 8.83 -23.37
N ASP A 763 24.77 8.90 -22.70
CA ASP A 763 24.85 9.44 -21.33
C ASP A 763 24.54 10.96 -21.28
N ALA A 764 25.07 11.74 -22.23
CA ALA A 764 24.76 13.18 -22.32
C ALA A 764 23.27 13.42 -22.61
N LEU A 765 22.66 12.61 -23.47
CA LEU A 765 21.22 12.66 -23.74
C LEU A 765 20.39 12.27 -22.51
N ALA A 766 20.85 11.30 -21.72
CA ALA A 766 20.21 10.95 -20.45
C ALA A 766 20.31 12.08 -19.42
N ALA A 767 21.46 12.76 -19.35
CA ALA A 767 21.63 13.96 -18.53
C ALA A 767 20.62 15.04 -18.92
N ARG A 768 20.49 15.28 -20.23
CA ARG A 768 19.56 16.28 -20.76
C ARG A 768 18.10 15.93 -20.47
N LEU A 769 17.74 14.64 -20.52
CA LEU A 769 16.41 14.17 -20.15
C LEU A 769 16.08 14.44 -18.68
N VAL A 770 17.04 14.23 -17.77
CA VAL A 770 16.90 14.56 -16.34
C VAL A 770 16.81 16.08 -16.13
N GLU A 771 17.63 16.85 -16.83
CA GLU A 771 17.61 18.32 -16.76
C GLU A 771 16.29 18.90 -17.26
N LEU A 772 15.69 18.34 -18.30
CA LEU A 772 14.38 18.78 -18.79
C LEU A 772 13.27 18.61 -17.75
N ALA A 773 13.40 17.62 -16.86
CA ALA A 773 12.42 17.28 -15.83
C ALA A 773 12.54 18.14 -14.57
N ARG A 774 13.74 18.65 -14.30
CA ARG A 774 14.04 19.59 -13.21
C ARG A 774 13.67 21.01 -13.63
#